data_AF-A0A0K9NQV1-F1
#
_entry.id   AF-A0A0K9NQV1-F1
#
_cell.length_a   1.000
_cell.length_b   1.000
_cell.length_c   1.000
_cell.angle_alpha   90.00
_cell.angle_beta   90.00
_cell.angle_gamma   90.00
#
_symmetry.space_group_name_H-M   'P 1'
#
loop_
_entity.id
_entity.type
_entity.pdbx_description
1 polymer ?
#
loop_
_entity_poly.entity_id
_entity_poly.type
_entity_poly.pdbx_seq_one_letter_code
_entity_poly.pdbx_strand_id
1 'polypeptide(L)'
;MSAPTSAASSTSSSDKVSVMLAIYEKKTISIDLYDPLRKYISNIYSEREAQAQEDDLNALRELRFDLEKPSSTDPLSTRRDLLQSYFRALSAVESRFPISPDRSHINTLDFTWFDAFKSSKKATQKNIHFEKAGVLFNLGAVYSQIALSCDRSDAPGLKQACNSFQTSAGAFAFLRDNVAGKVAIGGTTTVDVSAECVGMLERLMLAQAQECFFEKVIADGKPPGLCSKVARQVSLYYEDAFKALNSAPLSQHFDRSWISHMQLKASQFYAEACYRASLDLHQKEEIAEEIARLKSGTNALTDAKKSVKRVAPSLLDSVGRLESNMKRNLERAMKENDRVYLMRVPALDSLEPIPAASLVKPASLSEIFDASKERWFANLIPDNSAKALSRYTEMVDDIIRTQAEKLQEESEITRVKLKEMDLPESVLALEGNLSLPIDLKEEVEDVQVIGGPSSLEAELQQLRDLKRVNQELLVQTEDLLKKEETEDIQFRTHFGTRYNRPESSTMTKNLKDRLNRFAANIKQASDSDARIERAVKDNFDLMAILDIRPIESALPNLARPIMSLDGNEDAILGSLKQSLRQLETLGAQRAGLEDMLKDMKRKDDILPKLMATAGSSEDLFRKEISKYDNICEEIAQNINAQEQLLLQIQVQNGEFAAMFNLEDYKVSREKCYKQISAAMAKFREIKNNINEGLKFYVTLQDAITNVKQQCSEFVTARSLQYKDMLESVQTQFAGLNFPPDGKQPGYNYPSASQPNPSTVADPRITSRPRPSYSYMLPSNPVTPQPSNYNYVSTGLNNPPNMPPRDLNDRSQSQPLPVSYTYPSSVPPHNFTGPQNLPNMSLQVDPRSYNYPASMPQTNPRHVYSHSQQYPSYGVQQQPHNGGGLYQPQPQPQRSTQSGYGRSTYNGNNQYYNNNASSQQQSGPPYPRPPYSIPTPDSYQGGGPAGYYKNQ
;
A
#
# COMPACT_ATOMS: atom_id res chain seq x y z
N MET A 1 77.83 20.80 -70.22
CA MET A 1 78.90 21.04 -69.23
C MET A 1 78.36 22.01 -68.18
N SER A 2 78.93 22.02 -66.98
CA SER A 2 78.21 22.39 -65.74
C SER A 2 78.76 23.65 -65.07
N ALA A 3 77.88 24.53 -64.57
CA ALA A 3 78.10 25.48 -63.46
C ALA A 3 76.81 26.31 -63.19
N PRO A 4 76.60 26.87 -61.99
CA PRO A 4 76.90 26.32 -60.67
C PRO A 4 75.70 26.44 -59.68
N THR A 5 75.86 25.91 -58.46
CA THR A 5 74.80 25.85 -57.43
C THR A 5 74.95 26.95 -56.36
N SER A 6 73.87 27.67 -56.04
CA SER A 6 73.70 28.44 -54.79
C SER A 6 72.22 28.83 -54.58
N ALA A 7 71.66 28.89 -53.37
CA ALA A 7 72.07 28.29 -52.10
C ALA A 7 70.81 27.98 -51.27
N ALA A 8 70.81 26.88 -50.49
CA ALA A 8 69.70 26.56 -49.61
C ALA A 8 69.75 27.40 -48.32
N SER A 9 68.74 28.25 -48.09
CA SER A 9 68.64 29.05 -46.87
C SER A 9 68.10 28.21 -45.70
N SER A 10 69.00 27.67 -44.89
CA SER A 10 68.68 26.88 -43.69
C SER A 10 68.01 27.73 -42.60
N THR A 11 66.68 27.67 -42.49
CA THR A 11 65.93 28.26 -41.36
C THR A 11 65.91 27.32 -40.16
N SER A 12 67.06 27.11 -39.53
CA SER A 12 67.21 26.36 -38.28
C SER A 12 67.35 27.31 -37.09
N SER A 13 66.23 27.87 -36.63
CA SER A 13 66.11 28.53 -35.33
C SER A 13 64.75 28.18 -34.73
N SER A 14 64.69 28.00 -33.41
CA SER A 14 63.50 27.49 -32.73
C SER A 14 62.37 28.52 -32.76
N ASP A 15 61.40 28.30 -33.64
CA ASP A 15 60.20 29.12 -33.71
C ASP A 15 59.36 28.87 -32.44
N LYS A 16 59.38 29.83 -31.52
CA LYS A 16 58.74 29.70 -30.20
C LYS A 16 57.23 29.54 -30.39
N VAL A 17 56.75 28.35 -30.04
CA VAL A 17 55.34 27.92 -30.11
C VAL A 17 54.39 28.99 -29.58
N SER A 18 53.29 29.22 -30.30
CA SER A 18 52.33 30.28 -30.01
C SER A 18 51.72 30.14 -28.60
N VAL A 19 51.72 31.22 -27.82
CA VAL A 19 51.20 31.23 -26.44
C VAL A 19 49.70 30.97 -26.44
N MET A 20 49.25 29.99 -25.65
CA MET A 20 47.85 29.62 -25.46
C MET A 20 47.51 29.58 -23.98
N LEU A 21 46.23 29.62 -23.64
CA LEU A 21 45.73 29.58 -22.26
C LEU A 21 45.23 28.17 -21.90
N ALA A 22 45.37 27.79 -20.63
CA ALA A 22 44.67 26.66 -20.03
C ALA A 22 43.94 27.13 -18.77
N ILE A 23 42.96 26.34 -18.35
CA ILE A 23 42.15 26.61 -17.18
C ILE A 23 42.72 25.80 -16.00
N TYR A 24 42.75 26.40 -14.81
CA TYR A 24 43.08 25.69 -13.57
C TYR A 24 41.85 24.98 -13.02
N GLU A 25 42.03 23.83 -12.38
CA GLU A 25 40.94 23.12 -11.70
C GLU A 25 40.38 23.92 -10.52
N LYS A 26 39.05 23.88 -10.38
CA LYS A 26 38.35 24.27 -9.14
C LYS A 26 38.77 23.33 -8.02
N LYS A 27 38.82 23.88 -6.81
CA LYS A 27 39.03 23.11 -5.58
C LYS A 27 37.67 22.84 -4.91
N THR A 28 37.58 21.73 -4.19
CA THR A 28 36.45 21.37 -3.33
C THR A 28 36.93 21.23 -1.88
N ILE A 29 35.99 21.10 -0.93
CA ILE A 29 36.28 20.54 0.40
C ILE A 29 36.03 19.02 0.41
N SER A 30 36.49 18.35 1.47
CA SER A 30 36.12 16.97 1.77
C SER A 30 34.68 16.87 2.23
N ILE A 31 33.96 15.86 1.73
CA ILE A 31 32.55 15.58 2.05
C ILE A 31 32.37 14.08 2.21
N ASP A 32 31.66 13.65 3.25
CA ASP A 32 31.23 12.26 3.32
C ASP A 32 29.97 12.04 2.48
N LEU A 33 30.09 11.16 1.49
CA LEU A 33 28.97 10.65 0.70
C LEU A 33 28.38 9.37 1.30
N TYR A 34 29.15 8.65 2.13
CA TYR A 34 28.84 7.28 2.52
C TYR A 34 27.70 7.22 3.53
N ASP A 35 27.81 7.85 4.71
CA ASP A 35 26.79 7.78 5.76
C ASP A 35 25.43 8.36 5.29
N PRO A 36 25.37 9.52 4.59
CA PRO A 36 24.10 10.07 4.11
C PRO A 36 23.37 9.18 3.10
N LEU A 37 24.09 8.57 2.16
CA LEU A 37 23.51 7.68 1.16
C LEU A 37 23.10 6.34 1.80
N ARG A 38 23.99 5.71 2.59
CA ARG A 38 23.68 4.45 3.29
C ARG A 38 22.46 4.57 4.18
N LYS A 39 22.37 5.67 4.96
CA LYS A 39 21.24 5.97 5.85
C LYS A 39 19.94 6.27 5.10
N TYR A 40 20.00 6.76 3.86
CA TYR A 40 18.81 6.87 3.02
C TYR A 40 18.31 5.48 2.60
N ILE A 41 19.21 4.58 2.17
CA ILE A 41 18.83 3.21 1.77
C ILE A 41 18.20 2.46 2.96
N SER A 42 18.82 2.51 4.13
CA SER A 42 18.34 1.81 5.33
C SER A 42 16.95 2.27 5.78
N ASN A 43 16.62 3.55 5.57
CA ASN A 43 15.38 4.17 6.04
C ASN A 43 14.22 4.06 5.03
N ILE A 44 14.51 4.05 3.72
CA ILE A 44 13.50 4.04 2.66
C ILE A 44 13.22 2.63 2.14
N TYR A 45 14.21 1.73 2.16
CA TYR A 45 14.11 0.38 1.62
C TYR A 45 14.29 -0.64 2.76
N SER A 46 15.53 -0.98 3.09
CA SER A 46 15.88 -1.86 4.21
C SER A 46 17.37 -1.81 4.54
N GLU A 47 17.74 -2.18 5.77
CA GLU A 47 19.14 -2.38 6.15
C GLU A 47 19.82 -3.51 5.33
N ARG A 48 19.03 -4.50 4.85
CA ARG A 48 19.53 -5.54 3.94
C ARG A 48 19.96 -4.94 2.60
N GLU A 49 19.17 -4.02 2.04
CA GLU A 49 19.53 -3.35 0.79
C GLU A 49 20.67 -2.36 0.98
N ALA A 50 20.73 -1.65 2.12
CA ALA A 50 21.89 -0.82 2.46
C ALA A 50 23.18 -1.66 2.46
N GLN A 51 23.16 -2.83 3.11
CA GLN A 51 24.27 -3.77 3.13
C GLN A 51 24.60 -4.38 1.76
N ALA A 52 23.61 -4.51 0.87
CA ALA A 52 23.78 -5.04 -0.49
C ALA A 52 24.33 -4.01 -1.49
N GLN A 53 24.40 -2.72 -1.14
CA GLN A 53 24.99 -1.65 -1.96
C GLN A 53 26.28 -1.07 -1.31
N GLU A 54 26.83 -1.77 -0.32
CA GLU A 54 28.02 -1.40 0.44
C GLU A 54 29.26 -1.21 -0.46
N ASP A 55 29.46 -2.07 -1.47
CA ASP A 55 30.58 -1.97 -2.42
C ASP A 55 30.48 -0.69 -3.27
N ASP A 56 29.29 -0.39 -3.82
CA ASP A 56 29.03 0.83 -4.60
C ASP A 56 29.21 2.10 -3.75
N LEU A 57 28.77 2.08 -2.49
CA LEU A 57 28.93 3.20 -1.55
C LEU A 57 30.41 3.47 -1.24
N ASN A 58 31.21 2.43 -1.03
CA ASN A 58 32.64 2.56 -0.78
C ASN A 58 33.41 2.97 -2.05
N ALA A 59 33.09 2.41 -3.23
CA ALA A 59 33.70 2.81 -4.49
C ALA A 59 33.39 4.29 -4.84
N LEU A 60 32.18 4.77 -4.57
CA LEU A 60 31.82 6.19 -4.73
C LEU A 60 32.61 7.09 -3.77
N ARG A 61 32.83 6.63 -2.52
CA ARG A 61 33.65 7.32 -1.52
C ARG A 61 35.12 7.39 -1.93
N GLU A 62 35.69 6.31 -2.45
CA GLU A 62 37.07 6.27 -2.96
C GLU A 62 37.26 7.20 -4.16
N LEU A 63 36.35 7.16 -5.16
CA LEU A 63 36.38 8.10 -6.30
C LEU A 63 36.34 9.57 -5.85
N ARG A 64 35.59 9.89 -4.79
CA ARG A 64 35.54 11.26 -4.23
C ARG A 64 36.81 11.62 -3.46
N PHE A 65 37.32 10.71 -2.63
CA PHE A 65 38.59 10.91 -1.92
C PHE A 65 39.77 11.11 -2.87
N ASP A 66 39.81 10.39 -3.99
CA ASP A 66 40.82 10.57 -5.03
C ASP A 66 40.66 11.90 -5.79
N LEU A 67 39.42 12.37 -5.98
CA LEU A 67 39.15 13.67 -6.60
C LEU A 67 39.67 14.83 -5.73
N GLU A 68 39.63 14.69 -4.40
CA GLU A 68 40.10 15.68 -3.44
C GLU A 68 41.63 15.85 -3.41
N LYS A 69 42.39 14.86 -3.90
CA LYS A 69 43.85 14.92 -3.97
C LYS A 69 44.32 16.09 -4.87
N PRO A 70 45.39 16.82 -4.52
CA PRO A 70 45.88 17.94 -5.33
C PRO A 70 46.37 17.44 -6.69
N SER A 71 45.83 17.95 -7.80
CA SER A 71 46.09 17.42 -9.14
C SER A 71 47.52 17.57 -9.69
N SER A 72 48.45 18.07 -8.88
CA SER A 72 49.89 18.00 -9.13
C SER A 72 50.53 16.64 -8.81
N THR A 73 49.81 15.68 -8.22
CA THR A 73 50.33 14.33 -7.91
C THR A 73 50.27 13.35 -9.06
N ASP A 74 49.30 13.49 -9.97
CA ASP A 74 48.90 12.44 -10.91
C ASP A 74 49.02 12.88 -12.38
N PRO A 75 49.29 11.95 -13.32
CA PRO A 75 49.23 12.25 -14.74
C PRO A 75 47.86 12.78 -15.17
N LEU A 76 47.84 13.79 -16.04
CA LEU A 76 46.60 14.41 -16.52
C LEU A 76 45.62 13.41 -17.18
N SER A 77 46.13 12.31 -17.75
CA SER A 77 45.31 11.20 -18.25
C SER A 77 44.56 10.47 -17.13
N THR A 78 45.24 10.16 -16.02
CA THR A 78 44.63 9.52 -14.85
C THR A 78 43.60 10.45 -14.21
N ARG A 79 43.93 11.75 -14.09
CA ARG A 79 43.01 12.78 -13.57
C ARG A 79 41.75 12.92 -14.44
N ARG A 80 41.90 12.89 -15.77
CA ARG A 80 40.79 12.88 -16.74
C ARG A 80 39.87 11.67 -16.52
N ASP A 81 40.44 10.47 -16.38
CA ASP A 81 39.66 9.23 -16.29
C ASP A 81 38.91 9.12 -14.96
N LEU A 82 39.54 9.53 -13.85
CA LEU A 82 38.91 9.70 -12.54
C LEU A 82 37.68 10.63 -12.62
N LEU A 83 37.83 11.80 -13.25
CA LEU A 83 36.75 12.79 -13.41
C LEU A 83 35.60 12.25 -14.27
N GLN A 84 35.87 11.44 -15.30
CA GLN A 84 34.82 10.78 -16.09
C GLN A 84 34.07 9.71 -15.29
N SER A 85 34.79 8.81 -14.62
CA SER A 85 34.18 7.72 -13.83
C SER A 85 33.33 8.28 -12.69
N TYR A 86 33.83 9.28 -11.96
CA TYR A 86 33.04 9.94 -10.91
C TYR A 86 31.83 10.71 -11.47
N PHE A 87 31.91 11.31 -12.66
CA PHE A 87 30.74 11.93 -13.30
C PHE A 87 29.65 10.90 -13.64
N ARG A 88 30.01 9.69 -14.09
CA ARG A 88 29.05 8.61 -14.33
C ARG A 88 28.46 8.09 -13.02
N ALA A 89 29.27 7.90 -11.98
CA ALA A 89 28.80 7.51 -10.65
C ALA A 89 27.78 8.53 -10.10
N LEU A 90 28.08 9.83 -10.15
CA LEU A 90 27.13 10.90 -9.82
C LEU A 90 25.86 10.91 -10.71
N SER A 91 25.91 10.30 -11.89
CA SER A 91 24.76 10.19 -12.81
C SER A 91 23.87 8.99 -12.50
N ALA A 92 24.42 7.90 -11.96
CA ALA A 92 23.61 6.91 -11.25
C ALA A 92 22.99 7.51 -9.97
N VAL A 93 23.79 8.21 -9.15
CA VAL A 93 23.32 8.82 -7.89
C VAL A 93 22.15 9.80 -8.12
N GLU A 94 22.25 10.71 -9.11
CA GLU A 94 21.17 11.64 -9.49
C GLU A 94 19.83 10.92 -9.77
N SER A 95 19.89 9.71 -10.33
CA SER A 95 18.70 8.93 -10.69
C SER A 95 18.06 8.15 -9.53
N ARG A 96 18.78 7.93 -8.43
CA ARG A 96 18.35 7.07 -7.31
C ARG A 96 18.15 7.81 -6.00
N PHE A 97 18.90 8.88 -5.77
CA PHE A 97 18.95 9.58 -4.49
C PHE A 97 18.49 11.04 -4.64
N PRO A 98 17.30 11.41 -4.12
CA PRO A 98 16.85 12.78 -4.14
C PRO A 98 17.67 13.59 -3.12
N ILE A 99 18.59 14.43 -3.63
CA ILE A 99 19.47 15.30 -2.84
C ILE A 99 18.99 16.75 -3.01
N SER A 100 18.50 17.35 -1.94
CA SER A 100 17.99 18.74 -1.93
C SER A 100 17.94 19.31 -0.51
N PRO A 101 17.63 20.60 -0.32
CA PRO A 101 17.33 21.17 1.00
C PRO A 101 16.08 20.62 1.72
N ASP A 102 15.19 19.91 1.03
CA ASP A 102 13.93 19.43 1.63
C ASP A 102 14.13 18.36 2.72
N ARG A 103 13.18 18.27 3.66
CA ARG A 103 13.18 17.32 4.78
C ARG A 103 12.91 15.87 4.38
N SER A 104 12.25 15.61 3.25
CA SER A 104 12.05 14.24 2.73
C SER A 104 13.25 13.71 1.94
N HIS A 105 14.19 14.60 1.60
CA HIS A 105 15.34 14.34 0.74
C HIS A 105 16.65 14.28 1.55
N ILE A 106 17.74 13.85 0.92
CA ILE A 106 19.07 13.80 1.55
C ILE A 106 19.62 15.23 1.68
N ASN A 107 19.31 15.87 2.79
CA ASN A 107 19.62 17.28 3.07
C ASN A 107 20.87 17.48 3.96
N THR A 108 21.67 16.44 4.18
CA THR A 108 22.93 16.50 4.94
C THR A 108 24.17 16.67 4.04
N LEU A 109 24.01 16.61 2.71
CA LEU A 109 25.11 16.72 1.74
C LEU A 109 25.30 18.18 1.29
N ASP A 110 26.33 18.85 1.82
CA ASP A 110 26.68 20.26 1.53
C ASP A 110 27.88 20.38 0.56
N PHE A 111 27.65 20.12 -0.73
CA PHE A 111 28.68 20.23 -1.77
C PHE A 111 29.25 21.65 -1.84
N THR A 112 30.56 21.82 -1.64
CA THR A 112 31.22 23.14 -1.58
C THR A 112 32.39 23.22 -2.54
N TRP A 113 32.34 24.18 -3.47
CA TRP A 113 33.36 24.40 -4.47
C TRP A 113 33.88 25.84 -4.46
N PHE A 114 35.19 25.98 -4.64
CA PHE A 114 35.88 27.25 -4.80
C PHE A 114 35.86 27.69 -6.26
N ASP A 115 35.92 29.00 -6.47
CA ASP A 115 35.95 29.64 -7.78
C ASP A 115 37.36 29.54 -8.40
N ALA A 116 37.47 29.06 -9.65
CA ALA A 116 38.73 28.80 -10.34
C ALA A 116 39.56 30.07 -10.60
N PHE A 117 38.91 31.21 -10.79
CA PHE A 117 39.57 32.47 -11.15
C PHE A 117 39.70 33.43 -9.97
N LYS A 118 38.85 33.29 -8.94
CA LYS A 118 38.94 34.00 -7.66
C LYS A 118 38.84 33.03 -6.49
N SER A 119 39.91 32.28 -6.23
CA SER A 119 40.00 31.21 -5.21
C SER A 119 39.65 31.58 -3.77
N SER A 120 39.50 32.87 -3.43
CA SER A 120 38.95 33.34 -2.15
C SER A 120 37.41 33.27 -2.09
N LYS A 121 36.73 33.08 -3.23
CA LYS A 121 35.29 32.84 -3.33
C LYS A 121 34.99 31.34 -3.37
N LYS A 122 33.88 30.97 -2.74
CA LYS A 122 33.28 29.63 -2.80
C LYS A 122 31.76 29.75 -2.77
N ALA A 123 31.08 28.70 -3.21
CA ALA A 123 29.65 28.49 -2.96
C ALA A 123 29.42 27.08 -2.41
N THR A 124 28.29 26.90 -1.74
CA THR A 124 27.85 25.64 -1.14
C THR A 124 26.39 25.40 -1.53
N GLN A 125 26.07 24.21 -2.04
CA GLN A 125 24.69 23.84 -2.38
C GLN A 125 24.38 22.38 -1.99
N LYS A 126 23.14 22.14 -1.55
CA LYS A 126 22.56 20.80 -1.37
C LYS A 126 22.00 20.32 -2.69
N ASN A 127 22.85 20.20 -3.70
CA ASN A 127 22.48 20.00 -5.09
C ASN A 127 23.54 19.18 -5.84
N ILE A 128 23.22 17.97 -6.27
CA ILE A 128 24.17 17.11 -7.01
C ILE A 128 24.61 17.72 -8.35
N HIS A 129 23.82 18.62 -8.94
CA HIS A 129 24.23 19.34 -10.15
C HIS A 129 25.40 20.30 -9.90
N PHE A 130 25.54 20.84 -8.69
CA PHE A 130 26.65 21.72 -8.33
C PHE A 130 27.97 20.94 -8.20
N GLU A 131 27.91 19.74 -7.61
CA GLU A 131 29.02 18.78 -7.63
C GLU A 131 29.41 18.41 -9.06
N LYS A 132 28.44 18.01 -9.89
CA LYS A 132 28.66 17.72 -11.31
C LYS A 132 29.24 18.89 -12.09
N ALA A 133 28.86 20.13 -11.77
CA ALA A 133 29.44 21.31 -12.40
C ALA A 133 30.91 21.51 -12.05
N GLY A 134 31.32 21.26 -10.81
CA GLY A 134 32.72 21.22 -10.41
C GLY A 134 33.52 20.16 -11.17
N VAL A 135 32.99 18.93 -11.25
CA VAL A 135 33.60 17.80 -11.98
C VAL A 135 33.76 18.10 -13.48
N LEU A 136 32.70 18.58 -14.15
CA LEU A 136 32.74 18.90 -15.59
C LEU A 136 33.70 20.08 -15.89
N PHE A 137 33.70 21.10 -15.04
CA PHE A 137 34.63 22.23 -15.19
C PHE A 137 36.08 21.74 -15.06
N ASN A 138 36.37 20.88 -14.08
CA ASN A 138 37.69 20.30 -13.89
C ASN A 138 38.09 19.39 -15.06
N LEU A 139 37.15 18.64 -15.64
CA LEU A 139 37.42 17.83 -16.83
C LEU A 139 37.76 18.72 -18.05
N GLY A 140 37.02 19.81 -18.25
CA GLY A 140 37.34 20.83 -19.26
C GLY A 140 38.73 21.46 -19.03
N ALA A 141 39.05 21.78 -17.78
CA ALA A 141 40.36 22.30 -17.37
C ALA A 141 41.50 21.33 -17.67
N VAL A 142 41.38 20.06 -17.26
CA VAL A 142 42.37 19.01 -17.52
C VAL A 142 42.58 18.80 -19.02
N TYR A 143 41.53 18.78 -19.84
CA TYR A 143 41.70 18.71 -21.31
C TYR A 143 42.44 19.93 -21.89
N SER A 144 42.24 21.14 -21.35
CA SER A 144 42.99 22.34 -21.77
C SER A 144 44.47 22.27 -21.37
N GLN A 145 44.79 21.65 -20.23
CA GLN A 145 46.16 21.43 -19.77
C GLN A 145 46.86 20.33 -20.59
N ILE A 146 46.17 19.23 -20.91
CA ILE A 146 46.66 18.20 -21.83
C ILE A 146 47.03 18.84 -23.17
N ALA A 147 46.17 19.71 -23.71
CA ALA A 147 46.41 20.40 -24.96
C ALA A 147 47.64 21.34 -24.94
N LEU A 148 47.95 21.98 -23.81
CA LEU A 148 49.21 22.73 -23.62
C LEU A 148 50.44 21.83 -23.43
N SER A 149 50.27 20.62 -22.87
CA SER A 149 51.39 19.69 -22.64
C SER A 149 51.85 18.94 -23.91
N CYS A 150 51.06 19.01 -24.98
CA CYS A 150 51.43 18.45 -26.28
C CYS A 150 52.54 19.28 -26.93
N ASP A 151 53.54 18.63 -27.51
CA ASP A 151 54.43 19.29 -28.47
C ASP A 151 53.59 19.79 -29.66
N ARG A 152 53.93 20.98 -30.18
CA ARG A 152 53.28 21.56 -31.37
C ARG A 152 54.28 21.88 -32.49
N SER A 153 55.52 21.39 -32.36
CA SER A 153 56.49 21.34 -33.44
C SER A 153 56.29 20.13 -34.37
N ASP A 154 55.55 19.10 -33.94
CA ASP A 154 55.24 17.90 -34.73
C ASP A 154 53.74 17.77 -35.08
N ALA A 155 53.45 16.99 -36.12
CA ALA A 155 52.07 16.79 -36.61
C ALA A 155 51.20 15.91 -35.68
N PRO A 156 51.71 14.85 -35.03
CA PRO A 156 50.98 14.11 -34.00
C PRO A 156 50.51 14.97 -32.82
N GLY A 157 51.42 15.75 -32.23
CA GLY A 157 51.14 16.61 -31.08
C GLY A 157 50.24 17.79 -31.42
N LEU A 158 50.40 18.42 -32.60
CA LEU A 158 49.43 19.40 -33.13
C LEU A 158 48.01 18.81 -33.23
N LYS A 159 47.88 17.57 -33.72
CA LYS A 159 46.59 16.86 -33.79
C LYS A 159 46.05 16.54 -32.39
N GLN A 160 46.90 16.13 -31.46
CA GLN A 160 46.51 15.83 -30.08
C GLN A 160 46.07 17.09 -29.32
N ALA A 161 46.75 18.22 -29.49
CA ALA A 161 46.36 19.53 -28.94
C ALA A 161 45.02 20.00 -29.52
N CYS A 162 44.87 19.98 -30.85
CA CYS A 162 43.62 20.34 -31.54
C CYS A 162 42.42 19.49 -31.08
N ASN A 163 42.61 18.18 -30.92
CA ASN A 163 41.59 17.29 -30.38
C ASN A 163 41.29 17.60 -28.91
N SER A 164 42.32 17.77 -28.08
CA SER A 164 42.14 18.01 -26.64
C SER A 164 41.44 19.34 -26.34
N PHE A 165 41.71 20.40 -27.11
CA PHE A 165 40.95 21.65 -27.04
C PHE A 165 39.49 21.50 -27.51
N GLN A 166 39.20 20.70 -28.54
CA GLN A 166 37.81 20.39 -28.92
C GLN A 166 37.07 19.60 -27.84
N THR A 167 37.74 18.68 -27.14
CA THR A 167 37.17 17.95 -26.01
C THR A 167 36.96 18.84 -24.78
N SER A 168 37.87 19.78 -24.52
CA SER A 168 37.71 20.83 -23.50
C SER A 168 36.49 21.73 -23.81
N ALA A 169 36.35 22.18 -25.06
CA ALA A 169 35.16 22.91 -25.52
C ALA A 169 33.88 22.07 -25.36
N GLY A 170 33.93 20.77 -25.68
CA GLY A 170 32.84 19.83 -25.46
C GLY A 170 32.40 19.72 -23.99
N ALA A 171 33.34 19.72 -23.05
CA ALA A 171 33.04 19.68 -21.61
C ALA A 171 32.35 20.97 -21.13
N PHE A 172 32.84 22.14 -21.57
CA PHE A 172 32.21 23.43 -21.23
C PHE A 172 30.84 23.62 -21.90
N ALA A 173 30.67 23.17 -23.14
CA ALA A 173 29.37 23.14 -23.83
C ALA A 173 28.36 22.24 -23.10
N PHE A 174 28.76 21.00 -22.77
CA PHE A 174 27.91 20.06 -22.05
C PHE A 174 27.49 20.61 -20.67
N LEU A 175 28.43 21.23 -19.95
CA LEU A 175 28.17 21.93 -18.69
C LEU A 175 27.17 23.08 -18.84
N ARG A 176 27.34 23.93 -19.86
CA ARG A 176 26.41 25.03 -20.19
C ARG A 176 24.98 24.51 -20.40
N ASP A 177 24.84 23.52 -21.28
CA ASP A 177 23.55 23.14 -21.85
C ASP A 177 22.75 22.15 -20.97
N ASN A 178 23.42 21.36 -20.13
CA ASN A 178 22.77 20.27 -19.36
C ASN A 178 22.78 20.49 -17.84
N VAL A 179 23.69 21.32 -17.30
CA VAL A 179 23.97 21.38 -15.86
C VAL A 179 23.89 22.81 -15.29
N ALA A 180 24.41 23.83 -15.98
CA ALA A 180 24.49 25.20 -15.45
C ALA A 180 23.10 25.77 -15.05
N GLY A 181 22.06 25.53 -15.85
CA GLY A 181 20.69 25.90 -15.50
C GLY A 181 20.16 25.22 -14.24
N LYS A 182 20.47 23.92 -14.06
CA LYS A 182 20.08 23.16 -12.86
C LYS A 182 20.85 23.61 -11.59
N VAL A 183 22.05 24.18 -11.75
CA VAL A 183 22.83 24.79 -10.66
C VAL A 183 22.27 26.15 -10.25
N ALA A 184 21.83 26.97 -11.21
CA ALA A 184 21.24 28.29 -10.92
C ALA A 184 19.94 28.19 -10.10
N ILE A 185 19.14 27.14 -10.32
CA ILE A 185 17.93 26.85 -9.51
C ILE A 185 18.30 26.49 -8.05
N GLY A 186 19.48 25.90 -7.81
CA GLY A 186 19.96 25.52 -6.48
C GLY A 186 20.44 26.68 -5.60
N GLY A 187 20.32 27.93 -6.06
CA GLY A 187 20.70 29.14 -5.33
C GLY A 187 22.08 29.68 -5.70
N THR A 188 22.76 30.30 -4.73
CA THR A 188 24.06 30.96 -4.95
C THR A 188 25.11 30.01 -5.53
N THR A 189 25.84 30.47 -6.55
CA THR A 189 26.92 29.73 -7.21
C THR A 189 28.13 30.62 -7.48
N THR A 190 29.27 30.03 -7.85
CA THR A 190 30.48 30.75 -8.29
C THR A 190 30.35 31.19 -9.76
N VAL A 191 31.06 32.26 -10.16
CA VAL A 191 30.87 32.85 -11.50
C VAL A 191 31.49 31.96 -12.59
N ASP A 192 32.55 31.26 -12.25
CA ASP A 192 33.26 30.35 -13.14
C ASP A 192 32.39 29.25 -13.79
N VAL A 193 31.35 28.77 -13.11
CA VAL A 193 30.39 27.76 -13.59
C VAL A 193 29.08 28.35 -14.14
N SER A 194 28.97 29.68 -14.28
CA SER A 194 27.80 30.30 -14.91
C SER A 194 27.76 30.02 -16.42
N ALA A 195 26.57 29.99 -17.02
CA ALA A 195 26.39 29.67 -18.44
C ALA A 195 27.16 30.63 -19.37
N GLU A 196 27.26 31.90 -18.97
CA GLU A 196 28.05 32.93 -19.65
C GLU A 196 29.55 32.61 -19.58
N CYS A 197 30.05 32.24 -18.39
CA CYS A 197 31.46 31.91 -18.20
C CYS A 197 31.85 30.64 -18.96
N VAL A 198 31.14 29.52 -18.78
CA VAL A 198 31.50 28.28 -19.46
C VAL A 198 31.30 28.38 -20.98
N GLY A 199 30.28 29.13 -21.45
CA GLY A 199 30.13 29.46 -22.87
C GLY A 199 31.23 30.37 -23.42
N MET A 200 31.88 31.20 -22.58
CA MET A 200 33.07 31.97 -22.97
C MET A 200 34.31 31.06 -23.04
N LEU A 201 34.48 30.15 -22.07
CA LEU A 201 35.57 29.17 -22.05
C LEU A 201 35.50 28.21 -23.25
N GLU A 202 34.32 27.74 -23.63
CA GLU A 202 34.10 26.96 -24.86
C GLU A 202 34.63 27.71 -26.10
N ARG A 203 34.26 28.99 -26.28
CA ARG A 203 34.72 29.81 -27.41
C ARG A 203 36.23 29.98 -27.43
N LEU A 204 36.87 30.18 -26.26
CA LEU A 204 38.33 30.23 -26.13
C LEU A 204 38.99 28.89 -26.53
N MET A 205 38.43 27.76 -26.09
CA MET A 205 38.95 26.43 -26.43
C MET A 205 38.78 26.13 -27.93
N LEU A 206 37.67 26.52 -28.55
CA LEU A 206 37.49 26.44 -30.00
C LEU A 206 38.47 27.34 -30.78
N ALA A 207 38.73 28.55 -30.30
CA ALA A 207 39.73 29.44 -30.90
C ALA A 207 41.12 28.80 -30.90
N GLN A 208 41.53 28.20 -29.78
CA GLN A 208 42.80 27.50 -29.65
C GLN A 208 42.86 26.19 -30.44
N ALA A 209 41.77 25.44 -30.54
CA ALA A 209 41.68 24.27 -31.43
C ALA A 209 41.86 24.66 -32.90
N GLN A 210 41.16 25.70 -33.36
CA GLN A 210 41.28 26.22 -34.71
C GLN A 210 42.70 26.80 -34.95
N GLU A 211 43.36 27.37 -33.94
CA GLU A 211 44.76 27.81 -34.02
C GLU A 211 45.73 26.62 -34.19
N CYS A 212 45.56 25.52 -33.45
CA CYS A 212 46.32 24.28 -33.70
C CYS A 212 46.07 23.74 -35.12
N PHE A 213 44.84 23.87 -35.64
CA PHE A 213 44.53 23.51 -37.03
C PHE A 213 45.20 24.48 -38.03
N PHE A 214 45.30 25.78 -37.69
CA PHE A 214 46.04 26.76 -38.49
C PHE A 214 47.54 26.42 -38.55
N GLU A 215 48.18 26.22 -37.40
CA GLU A 215 49.58 25.78 -37.31
C GLU A 215 49.81 24.50 -38.15
N LYS A 216 48.88 23.55 -38.08
CA LYS A 216 48.90 22.34 -38.92
C LYS A 216 48.79 22.64 -40.41
N VAL A 217 47.87 23.48 -40.91
CA VAL A 217 47.78 23.75 -42.36
C VAL A 217 48.98 24.52 -42.93
N ILE A 218 49.66 25.29 -42.09
CA ILE A 218 50.96 25.89 -42.43
C ILE A 218 52.05 24.82 -42.53
N ALA A 219 52.16 23.92 -41.54
CA ALA A 219 53.14 22.82 -41.56
C ALA A 219 52.89 21.81 -42.70
N ASP A 220 51.63 21.52 -43.00
CA ASP A 220 51.14 20.70 -44.12
C ASP A 220 51.37 21.35 -45.52
N GLY A 221 51.97 22.54 -45.59
CA GLY A 221 52.30 23.26 -46.82
C GLY A 221 51.08 23.69 -47.67
N LYS A 222 49.94 24.00 -47.05
CA LYS A 222 48.69 24.26 -47.80
C LYS A 222 48.68 25.63 -48.50
N PRO A 223 47.94 25.80 -49.62
CA PRO A 223 47.91 27.04 -50.40
C PRO A 223 47.54 28.27 -49.56
N PRO A 224 48.14 29.46 -49.81
CA PRO A 224 47.92 30.64 -48.98
C PRO A 224 46.45 31.05 -48.85
N GLY A 225 45.66 30.97 -49.93
CA GLY A 225 44.22 31.27 -49.89
C GLY A 225 43.38 30.32 -49.03
N LEU A 226 43.83 29.08 -48.78
CA LEU A 226 43.19 28.20 -47.79
C LEU A 226 43.61 28.61 -46.37
N CYS A 227 44.91 28.82 -46.17
CA CYS A 227 45.48 29.23 -44.87
C CYS A 227 44.90 30.57 -44.38
N SER A 228 44.60 31.50 -45.30
CA SER A 228 43.88 32.75 -45.02
C SER A 228 42.49 32.50 -44.44
N LYS A 229 41.70 31.59 -45.03
CA LYS A 229 40.33 31.27 -44.57
C LYS A 229 40.33 30.58 -43.20
N VAL A 230 41.33 29.72 -42.95
CA VAL A 230 41.53 29.09 -41.65
C VAL A 230 41.92 30.12 -40.59
N ALA A 231 42.88 31.01 -40.88
CA ALA A 231 43.28 32.11 -40.00
C ALA A 231 42.11 33.08 -39.69
N ARG A 232 41.28 33.43 -40.68
CA ARG A 232 40.11 34.30 -40.43
C ARG A 232 39.11 33.67 -39.47
N GLN A 233 38.97 32.34 -39.47
CA GLN A 233 38.14 31.67 -38.47
C GLN A 233 38.77 31.70 -37.07
N VAL A 234 40.10 31.54 -36.93
CA VAL A 234 40.79 31.70 -35.64
C VAL A 234 40.52 33.10 -35.08
N SER A 235 40.65 34.12 -35.93
CA SER A 235 40.35 35.52 -35.62
C SER A 235 38.93 35.69 -35.08
N LEU A 236 37.92 35.18 -35.79
CA LEU A 236 36.52 35.27 -35.39
C LEU A 236 36.22 34.57 -34.05
N TYR A 237 36.76 33.36 -33.83
CA TYR A 237 36.55 32.66 -32.55
C TYR A 237 37.19 33.40 -31.36
N TYR A 238 38.38 34.00 -31.54
CA TYR A 238 38.96 34.88 -30.52
C TYR A 238 38.19 36.19 -30.34
N GLU A 239 37.62 36.76 -31.42
CA GLU A 239 36.78 37.96 -31.38
C GLU A 239 35.50 37.72 -30.56
N ASP A 240 34.85 36.57 -30.74
CA ASP A 240 33.63 36.19 -30.01
C ASP A 240 33.92 35.75 -28.56
N ALA A 241 35.05 35.09 -28.30
CA ALA A 241 35.53 34.83 -26.95
C ALA A 241 35.82 36.16 -26.21
N PHE A 242 36.47 37.13 -26.88
CA PHE A 242 36.73 38.46 -26.35
C PHE A 242 35.43 39.23 -26.04
N LYS A 243 34.45 39.24 -26.97
CA LYS A 243 33.13 39.88 -26.74
C LYS A 243 32.44 39.30 -25.51
N ALA A 244 32.42 37.97 -25.39
CA ALA A 244 31.84 37.29 -24.22
C ALA A 244 32.59 37.64 -22.93
N LEU A 245 33.93 37.55 -22.92
CA LEU A 245 34.75 37.86 -21.75
C LEU A 245 34.65 39.33 -21.30
N ASN A 246 34.50 40.26 -22.25
CA ASN A 246 34.40 41.69 -21.98
C ASN A 246 32.98 42.12 -21.53
N SER A 247 31.99 41.23 -21.61
CA SER A 247 30.64 41.46 -21.06
C SER A 247 30.62 41.38 -19.53
N ALA A 248 29.61 41.96 -18.89
CA ALA A 248 29.37 41.78 -17.46
C ALA A 248 28.61 40.46 -17.21
N PRO A 249 28.92 39.69 -16.15
CA PRO A 249 29.86 40.01 -15.06
C PRO A 249 31.32 39.64 -15.33
N LEU A 250 31.62 38.96 -16.44
CA LEU A 250 32.94 38.32 -16.68
C LEU A 250 34.11 39.31 -16.72
N SER A 251 33.91 40.51 -17.25
CA SER A 251 34.94 41.56 -17.35
C SER A 251 35.40 42.14 -16.01
N GLN A 252 34.66 41.89 -14.92
CA GLN A 252 35.07 42.18 -13.55
C GLN A 252 35.55 40.92 -12.80
N HIS A 253 35.36 39.74 -13.39
CA HIS A 253 35.69 38.45 -12.82
C HIS A 253 37.11 38.00 -13.21
N PHE A 254 37.48 38.09 -14.47
CA PHE A 254 38.81 37.71 -14.97
C PHE A 254 39.85 38.83 -14.78
N ASP A 255 41.14 38.47 -14.82
CA ASP A 255 42.21 39.46 -14.89
C ASP A 255 42.27 40.12 -16.29
N ARG A 256 42.62 41.41 -16.33
CA ARG A 256 42.70 42.19 -17.58
C ARG A 256 43.70 41.65 -18.60
N SER A 257 44.68 40.85 -18.19
CA SER A 257 45.59 40.13 -19.09
C SER A 257 44.87 39.13 -20.01
N TRP A 258 43.78 38.49 -19.57
CA TRP A 258 43.00 37.56 -20.40
C TRP A 258 42.24 38.30 -21.50
N ILE A 259 41.56 39.38 -21.14
CA ILE A 259 40.89 40.31 -22.09
C ILE A 259 41.92 40.80 -23.13
N SER A 260 43.09 41.21 -22.66
CA SER A 260 44.19 41.72 -23.48
C SER A 260 44.82 40.66 -24.38
N HIS A 261 44.92 39.41 -23.93
CA HIS A 261 45.40 38.26 -24.71
C HIS A 261 44.43 37.92 -25.84
N MET A 262 43.13 37.77 -25.54
CA MET A 262 42.12 37.46 -26.57
C MET A 262 42.01 38.56 -27.62
N GLN A 263 42.02 39.83 -27.19
CA GLN A 263 41.98 40.97 -28.12
C GLN A 263 43.18 40.95 -29.07
N LEU A 264 44.39 40.74 -28.56
CA LEU A 264 45.59 40.67 -29.39
C LEU A 264 45.57 39.47 -30.33
N LYS A 265 45.10 38.30 -29.87
CA LYS A 265 44.93 37.09 -30.71
C LYS A 265 43.93 37.30 -31.85
N ALA A 266 42.77 37.90 -31.57
CA ALA A 266 41.77 38.19 -32.60
C ALA A 266 42.35 39.06 -33.72
N SER A 267 43.11 40.10 -33.36
CA SER A 267 43.81 40.99 -34.29
C SER A 267 45.00 40.31 -34.99
N GLN A 268 45.79 39.50 -34.28
CA GLN A 268 46.90 38.71 -34.84
C GLN A 268 46.39 37.83 -35.99
N PHE A 269 45.33 37.06 -35.74
CA PHE A 269 44.81 36.15 -36.76
C PHE A 269 44.01 36.84 -37.87
N TYR A 270 43.48 38.05 -37.64
CA TYR A 270 42.95 38.89 -38.72
C TYR A 270 44.08 39.33 -39.67
N ALA A 271 45.20 39.77 -39.10
CA ALA A 271 46.36 40.19 -39.87
C ALA A 271 47.07 39.02 -40.56
N GLU A 272 47.14 37.85 -39.92
CA GLU A 272 47.61 36.60 -40.53
C GLU A 272 46.71 36.20 -41.71
N ALA A 273 45.38 36.33 -41.58
CA ALA A 273 44.46 36.10 -42.70
C ALA A 273 44.70 37.08 -43.86
N CYS A 274 44.92 38.37 -43.57
CA CYS A 274 45.26 39.39 -44.57
C CYS A 274 46.63 39.12 -45.23
N TYR A 275 47.62 38.66 -44.48
CA TYR A 275 48.95 38.29 -44.96
C TYR A 275 48.90 37.07 -45.89
N ARG A 276 48.20 36.01 -45.49
CA ARG A 276 48.01 34.81 -46.34
C ARG A 276 47.14 35.09 -47.57
N ALA A 277 46.18 36.01 -47.48
CA ALA A 277 45.46 36.51 -48.66
C ALA A 277 46.40 37.28 -49.59
N SER A 278 47.28 38.15 -49.07
CA SER A 278 48.28 38.86 -49.86
C SER A 278 49.15 37.91 -50.69
N LEU A 279 49.63 36.81 -50.10
CA LEU A 279 50.43 35.81 -50.81
C LEU A 279 49.65 35.09 -51.92
N ASP A 280 48.32 34.94 -51.78
CA ASP A 280 47.44 34.32 -52.78
C ASP A 280 47.11 35.28 -53.93
N LEU A 281 46.79 36.54 -53.61
CA LEU A 281 46.57 37.63 -54.55
C LEU A 281 47.83 37.94 -55.37
N HIS A 282 49.01 37.89 -54.73
CA HIS A 282 50.29 38.08 -55.40
C HIS A 282 50.56 37.01 -56.47
N GLN A 283 50.17 35.75 -56.23
CA GLN A 283 50.29 34.66 -57.20
C GLN A 283 49.31 34.78 -58.37
N LYS A 284 48.33 35.69 -58.28
CA LYS A 284 47.34 36.02 -59.33
C LYS A 284 47.60 37.38 -59.98
N GLU A 285 48.67 38.06 -59.61
CA GLU A 285 49.00 39.43 -60.04
C GLU A 285 47.96 40.51 -59.60
N GLU A 286 47.12 40.21 -58.60
CA GLU A 286 46.06 41.10 -58.06
C GLU A 286 46.64 42.13 -57.06
N ILE A 287 47.73 42.81 -57.45
CA ILE A 287 48.61 43.58 -56.55
C ILE A 287 47.91 44.77 -55.88
N ALA A 288 46.92 45.39 -56.54
CA ALA A 288 46.11 46.44 -55.94
C ALA A 288 45.38 45.96 -54.67
N GLU A 289 44.80 44.75 -54.70
CA GLU A 289 44.17 44.18 -53.51
C GLU A 289 45.22 43.69 -52.50
N GLU A 290 46.36 43.13 -52.94
CA GLU A 290 47.48 42.77 -52.04
C GLU A 290 47.86 43.96 -51.12
N ILE A 291 48.07 45.14 -51.71
CA ILE A 291 48.41 46.38 -51.01
C ILE A 291 47.32 46.78 -50.00
N ALA A 292 46.05 46.69 -50.39
CA ALA A 292 44.92 47.08 -49.55
C ALA A 292 44.71 46.11 -48.36
N ARG A 293 44.83 44.79 -48.59
CA ARG A 293 44.77 43.75 -47.54
C ARG A 293 45.91 43.92 -46.54
N LEU A 294 47.14 44.13 -47.01
CA LEU A 294 48.31 44.35 -46.14
C LEU A 294 48.18 45.62 -45.31
N LYS A 295 47.66 46.72 -45.88
CA LYS A 295 47.33 47.94 -45.14
C LYS A 295 46.28 47.68 -44.04
N SER A 296 45.18 47.00 -44.37
CA SER A 296 44.13 46.66 -43.39
C SER A 296 44.68 45.88 -42.18
N GLY A 297 45.38 44.77 -42.44
CA GLY A 297 45.94 43.94 -41.36
C GLY A 297 47.05 44.64 -40.56
N THR A 298 47.90 45.43 -41.22
CA THR A 298 48.96 46.20 -40.52
C THR A 298 48.37 47.26 -39.61
N ASN A 299 47.32 47.97 -40.04
CA ASN A 299 46.60 48.93 -39.20
C ASN A 299 45.98 48.22 -37.98
N ALA A 300 45.29 47.09 -38.19
CA ALA A 300 44.66 46.31 -37.12
C ALA A 300 45.68 45.84 -36.05
N LEU A 301 46.88 45.38 -36.44
CA LEU A 301 47.95 45.06 -35.47
C LEU A 301 48.46 46.30 -34.74
N THR A 302 48.66 47.40 -35.47
CA THR A 302 49.19 48.65 -34.92
C THR A 302 48.26 49.22 -33.85
N ASP A 303 46.94 49.15 -34.06
CA ASP A 303 45.96 49.65 -33.09
C ASP A 303 45.73 48.68 -31.92
N ALA A 304 45.71 47.37 -32.17
CA ALA A 304 45.69 46.37 -31.10
C ALA A 304 46.89 46.51 -30.15
N LYS A 305 48.09 46.77 -30.69
CA LYS A 305 49.30 47.01 -29.89
C LYS A 305 49.26 48.31 -29.06
N LYS A 306 48.40 49.28 -29.39
CA LYS A 306 48.19 50.50 -28.58
C LYS A 306 47.21 50.28 -27.42
N SER A 307 46.16 49.48 -27.63
CA SER A 307 45.11 49.24 -26.64
C SER A 307 45.50 48.20 -25.59
N VAL A 308 46.24 47.16 -26.01
CA VAL A 308 46.61 45.99 -25.22
C VAL A 308 47.73 46.29 -24.21
N LYS A 309 47.56 45.84 -22.95
CA LYS A 309 48.55 45.98 -21.86
C LYS A 309 48.63 44.68 -21.05
N ARG A 310 49.78 44.41 -20.41
CA ARG A 310 50.02 43.20 -19.58
C ARG A 310 49.81 41.87 -20.34
N VAL A 311 50.48 41.71 -21.47
CA VAL A 311 50.47 40.47 -22.28
C VAL A 311 51.88 39.84 -22.29
N ALA A 312 51.94 38.52 -22.43
CA ALA A 312 53.18 37.75 -22.48
C ALA A 312 54.15 38.27 -23.57
N PRO A 313 55.44 38.50 -23.28
CA PRO A 313 56.40 39.03 -24.25
C PRO A 313 56.48 38.22 -25.55
N SER A 314 56.48 36.88 -25.45
CA SER A 314 56.52 35.99 -26.62
C SER A 314 55.33 36.13 -27.58
N LEU A 315 54.18 36.61 -27.12
CA LEU A 315 53.02 36.93 -27.98
C LEU A 315 53.15 38.33 -28.62
N LEU A 316 53.83 39.26 -27.96
CA LEU A 316 54.21 40.54 -28.57
C LEU A 316 55.33 40.35 -29.61
N ASP A 317 56.25 39.42 -29.37
CA ASP A 317 57.32 39.03 -30.29
C ASP A 317 56.75 38.37 -31.56
N SER A 318 55.79 37.45 -31.45
CA SER A 318 55.17 36.81 -32.62
C SER A 318 54.38 37.82 -33.48
N VAL A 319 53.58 38.69 -32.83
CA VAL A 319 52.87 39.78 -33.52
C VAL A 319 53.85 40.77 -34.17
N GLY A 320 54.96 41.11 -33.50
CA GLY A 320 56.00 41.99 -34.05
C GLY A 320 56.71 41.39 -35.28
N ARG A 321 56.94 40.08 -35.29
CA ARG A 321 57.49 39.36 -36.46
C ARG A 321 56.49 39.34 -37.62
N LEU A 322 55.20 39.08 -37.36
CA LEU A 322 54.15 39.16 -38.38
C LEU A 322 54.04 40.58 -38.98
N GLU A 323 53.93 41.62 -38.14
CA GLU A 323 53.87 43.02 -38.58
C GLU A 323 55.07 43.41 -39.45
N SER A 324 56.28 42.95 -39.10
CA SER A 324 57.51 43.20 -39.86
C SER A 324 57.52 42.52 -41.23
N ASN A 325 56.97 41.30 -41.33
CA ASN A 325 56.83 40.60 -42.60
C ASN A 325 55.75 41.24 -43.49
N MET A 326 54.63 41.66 -42.90
CA MET A 326 53.56 42.37 -43.63
C MET A 326 54.03 43.70 -44.21
N LYS A 327 54.81 44.48 -43.44
CA LYS A 327 55.41 45.74 -43.91
C LYS A 327 56.38 45.51 -45.07
N ARG A 328 57.25 44.50 -44.99
CA ARG A 328 58.16 44.12 -46.10
C ARG A 328 57.41 43.74 -47.37
N ASN A 329 56.34 42.96 -47.25
CA ASN A 329 55.49 42.62 -48.39
C ASN A 329 54.75 43.84 -48.95
N LEU A 330 54.32 44.78 -48.09
CA LEU A 330 53.61 45.99 -48.50
C LEU A 330 54.52 46.96 -49.26
N GLU A 331 55.74 47.19 -48.77
CA GLU A 331 56.76 48.00 -49.44
C GLU A 331 57.13 47.42 -50.82
N ARG A 332 57.25 46.09 -50.91
CA ARG A 332 57.46 45.35 -52.15
C ARG A 332 56.30 45.52 -53.13
N ALA A 333 55.08 45.19 -52.71
CA ALA A 333 53.88 45.24 -53.54
C ALA A 333 53.59 46.67 -54.04
N MET A 334 53.75 47.68 -53.18
CA MET A 334 53.65 49.09 -53.60
C MET A 334 54.72 49.46 -54.64
N LYS A 335 56.00 49.13 -54.40
CA LYS A 335 57.09 49.40 -55.35
C LYS A 335 56.91 48.69 -56.70
N GLU A 336 56.31 47.51 -56.72
CA GLU A 336 55.99 46.76 -57.94
C GLU A 336 54.76 47.35 -58.65
N ASN A 337 53.72 47.72 -57.92
CA ASN A 337 52.55 48.40 -58.49
C ASN A 337 52.92 49.77 -59.09
N ASP A 338 53.68 50.59 -58.38
CA ASP A 338 54.08 51.94 -58.80
C ASP A 338 55.06 51.94 -60.00
N ARG A 339 55.54 50.76 -60.45
CA ARG A 339 56.55 50.61 -61.51
C ARG A 339 56.18 49.65 -62.64
N VAL A 340 55.24 48.73 -62.43
CA VAL A 340 54.92 47.64 -63.37
C VAL A 340 53.41 47.57 -63.61
N TYR A 341 52.63 47.31 -62.56
CA TYR A 341 51.20 46.98 -62.70
C TYR A 341 50.29 48.21 -62.80
N LEU A 342 50.67 49.33 -62.17
CA LEU A 342 49.98 50.63 -62.15
C LEU A 342 48.48 50.53 -61.79
N MET A 343 48.09 49.52 -61.03
CA MET A 343 46.70 49.28 -60.65
C MET A 343 46.24 50.25 -59.57
N ARG A 344 44.96 50.65 -59.63
CA ARG A 344 44.34 51.51 -58.62
C ARG A 344 44.02 50.70 -57.35
N VAL A 345 44.79 50.93 -56.29
CA VAL A 345 44.53 50.37 -54.95
C VAL A 345 43.10 50.74 -54.49
N PRO A 346 42.25 49.75 -54.12
CA PRO A 346 40.89 50.00 -53.63
C PRO A 346 40.89 50.63 -52.23
N ALA A 347 39.76 51.23 -51.85
CA ALA A 347 39.55 51.71 -50.48
C ALA A 347 39.37 50.53 -49.51
N LEU A 348 39.80 50.67 -48.25
CA LEU A 348 39.71 49.59 -47.26
C LEU A 348 38.26 49.15 -47.03
N ASP A 349 37.32 50.10 -47.05
CA ASP A 349 35.88 49.85 -46.87
C ASP A 349 35.22 49.20 -48.10
N SER A 350 35.93 49.13 -49.24
CA SER A 350 35.48 48.47 -50.47
C SER A 350 36.04 47.05 -50.66
N LEU A 351 36.77 46.52 -49.68
CA LEU A 351 37.30 45.15 -49.69
C LEU A 351 36.23 44.14 -49.29
N GLU A 352 36.03 43.09 -50.10
CA GLU A 352 35.15 41.97 -49.71
C GLU A 352 35.63 41.30 -48.40
N PRO A 353 34.73 40.88 -47.50
CA PRO A 353 35.14 40.16 -46.29
C PRO A 353 35.92 38.87 -46.61
N ILE A 354 37.08 38.66 -45.97
CA ILE A 354 37.84 37.42 -46.12
C ILE A 354 36.93 36.24 -45.69
N PRO A 355 36.68 35.23 -46.54
CA PRO A 355 35.87 34.08 -46.17
C PRO A 355 36.51 33.32 -44.99
N ALA A 356 35.69 32.77 -44.09
CA ALA A 356 36.16 31.97 -42.96
C ALA A 356 35.94 30.47 -43.23
N ALA A 357 36.81 29.61 -42.69
CA ALA A 357 36.68 28.16 -42.77
C ALA A 357 36.86 27.51 -41.39
N SER A 358 35.76 27.11 -40.75
CA SER A 358 35.83 26.31 -39.52
C SER A 358 36.08 24.85 -39.81
N LEU A 359 37.04 24.29 -39.07
CA LEU A 359 37.52 22.91 -39.18
C LEU A 359 37.54 22.23 -37.80
N VAL A 360 36.94 22.86 -36.79
CA VAL A 360 36.83 22.37 -35.40
C VAL A 360 35.43 22.57 -34.86
N LYS A 361 35.02 21.73 -33.91
CA LYS A 361 33.73 21.85 -33.19
C LYS A 361 33.86 21.31 -31.76
N PRO A 362 32.95 21.65 -30.83
CA PRO A 362 32.90 20.98 -29.54
C PRO A 362 32.75 19.47 -29.74
N ALA A 363 33.54 18.67 -29.03
CA ALA A 363 33.37 17.22 -29.06
C ALA A 363 32.06 16.84 -28.37
N SER A 364 31.31 15.89 -28.94
CA SER A 364 30.19 15.26 -28.23
C SER A 364 30.75 14.37 -27.13
N LEU A 365 30.32 14.60 -25.89
CA LEU A 365 30.71 13.78 -24.73
C LEU A 365 29.59 12.86 -24.24
N SER A 366 28.44 12.83 -24.91
CA SER A 366 27.26 12.07 -24.48
C SER A 366 27.55 10.58 -24.29
N GLU A 367 28.36 9.97 -25.17
CA GLU A 367 28.79 8.56 -25.06
C GLU A 367 29.80 8.33 -23.92
N ILE A 368 30.61 9.34 -23.57
CA ILE A 368 31.61 9.29 -22.50
C ILE A 368 30.95 9.44 -21.12
N PHE A 369 29.82 10.14 -21.07
CA PHE A 369 29.00 10.35 -19.87
C PHE A 369 27.79 9.41 -19.77
N ASP A 370 27.62 8.48 -20.72
CA ASP A 370 26.54 7.51 -20.73
C ASP A 370 26.68 6.50 -19.59
N ALA A 371 25.95 6.75 -18.51
CA ALA A 371 25.89 5.87 -17.34
C ALA A 371 24.95 4.67 -17.52
N SER A 372 24.23 4.51 -18.65
CA SER A 372 23.26 3.41 -18.83
C SER A 372 23.88 2.01 -18.87
N LYS A 373 25.19 1.94 -19.11
CA LYS A 373 25.99 0.70 -19.13
C LYS A 373 26.65 0.37 -17.79
N GLU A 374 26.72 1.36 -16.89
CA GLU A 374 27.34 1.24 -15.57
C GLU A 374 26.33 0.66 -14.58
N ARG A 375 26.75 -0.19 -13.63
CA ARG A 375 25.84 -0.95 -12.74
C ARG A 375 25.65 -0.38 -11.33
N TRP A 376 26.12 0.84 -11.08
CA TRP A 376 25.93 1.55 -9.81
C TRP A 376 24.46 1.55 -9.37
N PHE A 377 24.21 1.12 -8.13
CA PHE A 377 22.91 1.13 -7.47
C PHE A 377 21.81 0.38 -8.24
N ALA A 378 22.19 -0.67 -8.99
CA ALA A 378 21.28 -1.39 -9.89
C ALA A 378 20.05 -2.00 -9.21
N ASN A 379 20.15 -2.35 -7.92
CA ASN A 379 19.04 -2.93 -7.15
C ASN A 379 18.07 -1.86 -6.60
N LEU A 380 18.49 -0.59 -6.51
CA LEU A 380 17.63 0.48 -6.00
C LEU A 380 16.69 0.97 -7.10
N ILE A 381 15.41 1.05 -6.78
CA ILE A 381 14.36 1.60 -7.65
C ILE A 381 14.39 3.13 -7.52
N PRO A 382 14.39 3.93 -8.61
CA PRO A 382 14.27 5.38 -8.51
C PRO A 382 13.05 5.82 -7.68
N ASP A 383 13.21 6.78 -6.77
CA ASP A 383 12.11 7.34 -5.96
C ASP A 383 10.91 7.80 -6.82
N ASN A 384 11.18 8.41 -7.99
CA ASN A 384 10.15 8.75 -8.97
C ASN A 384 9.40 7.52 -9.52
N SER A 385 10.11 6.43 -9.81
CA SER A 385 9.52 5.18 -10.30
C SER A 385 8.74 4.45 -9.19
N ALA A 386 9.22 4.51 -7.94
CA ALA A 386 8.51 3.96 -6.78
C ALA A 386 7.20 4.72 -6.50
N LYS A 387 7.24 6.06 -6.49
CA LYS A 387 6.05 6.92 -6.37
C LYS A 387 5.06 6.70 -7.51
N ALA A 388 5.54 6.53 -8.74
CA ALA A 388 4.72 6.19 -9.90
C ALA A 388 4.06 4.80 -9.77
N LEU A 389 4.80 3.79 -9.30
CA LEU A 389 4.28 2.44 -9.07
C LEU A 389 3.18 2.43 -7.98
N SER A 390 3.39 3.12 -6.87
CA SER A 390 2.39 3.24 -5.80
C SER A 390 1.10 3.89 -6.31
N ARG A 391 1.20 5.00 -7.06
CA ARG A 391 0.02 5.67 -7.65
C ARG A 391 -0.68 4.80 -8.70
N TYR A 392 0.05 4.04 -9.51
CA TYR A 392 -0.56 3.08 -10.44
C TYR A 392 -1.32 1.98 -9.68
N THR A 393 -0.72 1.45 -8.61
CA THR A 393 -1.33 0.42 -7.77
C THR A 393 -2.62 0.92 -7.14
N GLU A 394 -2.63 2.16 -6.62
CA GLU A 394 -3.82 2.85 -6.11
C GLU A 394 -4.91 3.01 -7.17
N MET A 395 -4.56 3.41 -8.40
CA MET A 395 -5.54 3.51 -9.51
C MET A 395 -6.13 2.15 -9.91
N VAL A 396 -5.33 1.07 -9.89
CA VAL A 396 -5.82 -0.29 -10.15
C VAL A 396 -6.69 -0.81 -9.00
N ASP A 397 -6.32 -0.55 -7.74
CA ASP A 397 -7.14 -0.90 -6.58
C ASP A 397 -8.49 -0.15 -6.56
N ASP A 398 -8.51 1.12 -6.96
CA ASP A 398 -9.76 1.90 -7.05
C ASP A 398 -10.73 1.33 -8.10
N ILE A 399 -10.21 0.90 -9.25
CA ILE A 399 -11.00 0.21 -10.29
C ILE A 399 -11.55 -1.12 -9.74
N ILE A 400 -10.69 -1.96 -9.14
CA ILE A 400 -11.10 -3.28 -8.66
C ILE A 400 -12.13 -3.15 -7.53
N ARG A 401 -11.92 -2.23 -6.58
CA ARG A 401 -12.89 -1.88 -5.54
C ARG A 401 -14.23 -1.45 -6.15
N THR A 402 -14.20 -0.46 -7.05
CA THR A 402 -15.42 0.11 -7.67
C THR A 402 -16.25 -0.96 -8.40
N GLN A 403 -15.61 -1.93 -9.04
CA GLN A 403 -16.33 -2.99 -9.74
C GLN A 403 -16.81 -4.11 -8.79
N ALA A 404 -16.05 -4.44 -7.74
CA ALA A 404 -16.50 -5.37 -6.69
C ALA A 404 -17.71 -4.81 -5.90
N GLU A 405 -17.68 -3.52 -5.55
CA GLU A 405 -18.78 -2.83 -4.86
C GLU A 405 -20.08 -2.87 -5.69
N LYS A 406 -20.01 -2.62 -7.01
CA LYS A 406 -21.16 -2.76 -7.92
C LYS A 406 -21.67 -4.19 -8.02
N LEU A 407 -20.78 -5.19 -8.15
CA LEU A 407 -21.17 -6.60 -8.20
C LEU A 407 -21.88 -7.03 -6.90
N GLN A 408 -21.49 -6.47 -5.75
CA GLN A 408 -22.14 -6.69 -4.47
C GLN A 408 -23.50 -5.97 -4.38
N GLU A 409 -23.57 -4.69 -4.76
CA GLU A 409 -24.80 -3.87 -4.77
C GLU A 409 -25.87 -4.53 -5.65
N GLU A 410 -25.53 -4.91 -6.87
CA GLU A 410 -26.43 -5.58 -7.81
C GLU A 410 -26.84 -6.99 -7.33
N SER A 411 -26.02 -7.67 -6.53
CA SER A 411 -26.41 -8.93 -5.91
C SER A 411 -27.43 -8.73 -4.79
N GLU A 412 -27.30 -7.66 -4.01
CA GLU A 412 -28.27 -7.27 -2.98
C GLU A 412 -29.58 -6.76 -3.60
N ILE A 413 -29.54 -6.00 -4.71
CA ILE A 413 -30.73 -5.58 -5.47
C ILE A 413 -31.53 -6.80 -5.94
N THR A 414 -30.87 -7.82 -6.51
CA THR A 414 -31.53 -9.10 -6.86
C THR A 414 -32.16 -9.77 -5.64
N ARG A 415 -31.43 -9.85 -4.51
CA ARG A 415 -31.93 -10.48 -3.28
C ARG A 415 -33.16 -9.77 -2.72
N VAL A 416 -33.19 -8.44 -2.77
CA VAL A 416 -34.35 -7.62 -2.39
C VAL A 416 -35.50 -7.83 -3.36
N LYS A 417 -35.28 -7.77 -4.68
CA LYS A 417 -36.33 -7.94 -5.68
C LYS A 417 -36.98 -9.31 -5.67
N LEU A 418 -36.20 -10.39 -5.51
CA LEU A 418 -36.74 -11.73 -5.34
C LEU A 418 -37.59 -11.86 -4.07
N LYS A 419 -37.15 -11.25 -2.96
CA LYS A 419 -37.91 -11.23 -1.71
C LYS A 419 -39.21 -10.39 -1.80
N GLU A 420 -39.20 -9.26 -2.50
CA GLU A 420 -40.41 -8.48 -2.80
C GLU A 420 -41.44 -9.27 -3.64
N MET A 421 -40.99 -10.31 -4.34
CA MET A 421 -41.81 -11.17 -5.20
C MET A 421 -42.22 -12.50 -4.54
N ASP A 422 -41.82 -12.77 -3.29
CA ASP A 422 -41.93 -14.07 -2.61
C ASP A 422 -41.33 -15.23 -3.46
N LEU A 423 -40.17 -15.00 -4.08
CA LEU A 423 -39.44 -15.98 -4.89
C LEU A 423 -38.10 -16.36 -4.24
N PRO A 424 -37.73 -17.65 -4.19
CA PRO A 424 -38.37 -18.80 -4.85
C PRO A 424 -39.52 -19.47 -4.06
N GLU A 425 -39.88 -18.97 -2.87
CA GLU A 425 -40.76 -19.67 -1.91
C GLU A 425 -42.16 -19.97 -2.46
N SER A 426 -42.74 -19.07 -3.27
CA SER A 426 -44.05 -19.28 -3.90
C SER A 426 -44.05 -20.38 -4.97
N VAL A 427 -42.93 -20.55 -5.68
CA VAL A 427 -42.74 -21.63 -6.66
C VAL A 427 -42.53 -22.97 -5.95
N LEU A 428 -41.75 -23.00 -4.86
CA LEU A 428 -41.54 -24.19 -4.03
C LEU A 428 -42.85 -24.64 -3.34
N ALA A 429 -43.69 -23.71 -2.92
CA ALA A 429 -45.01 -24.01 -2.33
C ALA A 429 -45.94 -24.78 -3.28
N LEU A 430 -45.89 -24.51 -4.59
CA LEU A 430 -46.66 -25.24 -5.61
C LEU A 430 -46.12 -26.66 -5.84
N GLU A 431 -44.84 -26.91 -5.56
CA GLU A 431 -44.23 -28.25 -5.63
C GLU A 431 -44.49 -29.11 -4.38
N GLY A 432 -45.20 -28.58 -3.38
CA GLY A 432 -45.40 -29.22 -2.08
C GLY A 432 -44.19 -29.10 -1.14
N ASN A 433 -43.14 -28.36 -1.53
CA ASN A 433 -41.96 -28.08 -0.72
C ASN A 433 -42.26 -26.94 0.28
N LEU A 434 -43.26 -27.15 1.14
CA LEU A 434 -43.71 -26.20 2.14
C LEU A 434 -42.75 -26.14 3.33
N SER A 435 -42.35 -24.92 3.72
CA SER A 435 -41.56 -24.66 4.92
C SER A 435 -42.34 -23.82 5.94
N LEU A 436 -42.10 -24.09 7.22
CA LEU A 436 -42.40 -23.16 8.31
C LEU A 436 -41.24 -22.15 8.45
N PRO A 437 -41.49 -20.92 8.97
CA PRO A 437 -40.43 -20.07 9.51
C PRO A 437 -39.61 -20.83 10.56
N ILE A 438 -38.29 -20.62 10.58
CA ILE A 438 -37.36 -21.39 11.42
C ILE A 438 -37.78 -21.34 12.90
N ASP A 439 -38.04 -20.14 13.42
CA ASP A 439 -38.47 -19.91 14.80
C ASP A 439 -39.73 -20.74 15.16
N LEU A 440 -40.75 -20.74 14.29
CA LEU A 440 -41.97 -21.54 14.49
C LEU A 440 -41.73 -23.05 14.33
N LYS A 441 -40.71 -23.46 13.55
CA LYS A 441 -40.37 -24.86 13.38
C LYS A 441 -39.67 -25.41 14.62
N GLU A 442 -38.60 -24.76 15.07
CA GLU A 442 -37.85 -25.15 16.28
C GLU A 442 -38.78 -25.20 17.50
N GLU A 443 -39.61 -24.16 17.67
CA GLU A 443 -40.56 -24.10 18.79
C GLU A 443 -41.69 -25.15 18.74
N VAL A 444 -42.06 -25.67 17.56
CA VAL A 444 -42.99 -26.81 17.43
C VAL A 444 -42.27 -28.13 17.69
N GLU A 445 -41.05 -28.30 17.18
CA GLU A 445 -40.25 -29.50 17.42
C GLU A 445 -39.98 -29.71 18.92
N ASP A 446 -39.68 -28.65 19.68
CA ASP A 446 -39.62 -28.65 21.15
C ASP A 446 -40.88 -29.25 21.80
N VAL A 447 -42.07 -28.77 21.40
CA VAL A 447 -43.35 -29.26 21.92
C VAL A 447 -43.60 -30.72 21.54
N GLN A 448 -43.21 -31.12 20.32
CA GLN A 448 -43.34 -32.50 19.85
C GLN A 448 -42.35 -33.48 20.51
N VAL A 449 -41.17 -33.00 20.92
CA VAL A 449 -40.17 -33.76 21.71
C VAL A 449 -40.65 -33.98 23.14
N ILE A 450 -41.33 -33.00 23.74
CA ILE A 450 -41.95 -33.08 25.08
C ILE A 450 -43.18 -34.03 25.10
N GLY A 451 -43.60 -34.55 23.94
CA GLY A 451 -44.73 -35.48 23.81
C GLY A 451 -46.06 -34.81 23.47
N GLY A 452 -46.02 -33.56 22.99
CA GLY A 452 -47.18 -32.83 22.48
C GLY A 452 -48.27 -32.53 23.52
N PRO A 453 -49.43 -31.99 23.09
CA PRO A 453 -50.64 -31.83 23.89
C PRO A 453 -51.03 -33.07 24.70
N SER A 454 -50.82 -34.26 24.12
CA SER A 454 -51.05 -35.55 24.77
C SER A 454 -50.23 -35.77 26.06
N SER A 455 -49.06 -35.12 26.21
CA SER A 455 -48.27 -35.17 27.45
C SER A 455 -48.96 -34.51 28.65
N LEU A 456 -49.89 -33.58 28.44
CA LEU A 456 -50.54 -32.82 29.51
C LEU A 456 -51.45 -33.70 30.37
N GLU A 457 -52.14 -34.69 29.79
CA GLU A 457 -53.00 -35.61 30.55
C GLU A 457 -52.17 -36.57 31.43
N ALA A 458 -50.96 -36.96 31.00
CA ALA A 458 -50.05 -37.76 31.80
C ALA A 458 -49.53 -37.00 33.03
N GLU A 459 -49.22 -35.70 32.88
CA GLU A 459 -48.79 -34.84 33.99
C GLU A 459 -49.96 -34.42 34.89
N LEU A 460 -51.18 -34.24 34.35
CA LEU A 460 -52.40 -34.13 35.16
C LEU A 460 -52.63 -35.39 35.99
N GLN A 461 -52.37 -36.58 35.43
CA GLN A 461 -52.46 -37.82 36.19
C GLN A 461 -51.41 -37.87 37.32
N GLN A 462 -50.17 -37.47 37.05
CA GLN A 462 -49.14 -37.32 38.10
C GLN A 462 -49.55 -36.32 39.19
N LEU A 463 -50.22 -35.22 38.83
CA LEU A 463 -50.75 -34.22 39.76
C LEU A 463 -51.84 -34.82 40.66
N ARG A 464 -52.78 -35.60 40.09
CA ARG A 464 -53.82 -36.35 40.83
C ARG A 464 -53.19 -37.36 41.80
N ASP A 465 -52.16 -38.09 41.38
CA ASP A 465 -51.47 -39.08 42.21
C ASP A 465 -50.68 -38.43 43.36
N LEU A 466 -49.92 -37.35 43.12
CA LEU A 466 -49.21 -36.61 44.18
C LEU A 466 -50.19 -36.02 45.22
N LYS A 467 -51.32 -35.48 44.76
CA LYS A 467 -52.40 -34.99 45.61
C LYS A 467 -52.99 -36.08 46.49
N ARG A 468 -53.25 -37.27 45.93
CA ARG A 468 -53.73 -38.43 46.70
C ARG A 468 -52.71 -38.82 47.78
N VAL A 469 -51.44 -38.96 47.41
CA VAL A 469 -50.36 -39.32 48.36
C VAL A 469 -50.22 -38.28 49.48
N ASN A 470 -50.29 -36.98 49.16
CA ASN A 470 -50.29 -35.91 50.16
C ASN A 470 -51.46 -36.04 51.15
N GLN A 471 -52.67 -36.33 50.67
CA GLN A 471 -53.86 -36.44 51.51
C GLN A 471 -53.88 -37.73 52.34
N GLU A 472 -53.44 -38.86 51.78
CA GLU A 472 -53.21 -40.11 52.53
C GLU A 472 -52.17 -39.90 53.65
N LEU A 473 -51.05 -39.23 53.34
CA LEU A 473 -49.99 -38.92 54.30
C LEU A 473 -50.49 -38.00 55.43
N LEU A 474 -51.34 -37.03 55.11
CA LEU A 474 -51.95 -36.14 56.09
C LEU A 474 -52.88 -36.91 57.05
N VAL A 475 -53.79 -37.73 56.52
CA VAL A 475 -54.72 -38.56 57.32
C VAL A 475 -53.96 -39.52 58.22
N GLN A 476 -52.95 -40.23 57.70
CA GLN A 476 -52.06 -41.07 58.51
C GLN A 476 -51.39 -40.31 59.67
N THR A 477 -51.06 -39.03 59.46
CA THR A 477 -50.39 -38.19 60.47
C THR A 477 -51.36 -37.73 61.56
N GLU A 478 -52.59 -37.36 61.18
CA GLU A 478 -53.65 -37.10 62.16
C GLU A 478 -53.97 -38.34 62.99
N ASP A 479 -54.06 -39.51 62.36
CA ASP A 479 -54.47 -40.76 63.01
C ASP A 479 -53.42 -41.27 64.02
N LEU A 480 -52.14 -40.99 63.80
CA LEU A 480 -51.09 -41.19 64.81
C LEU A 480 -51.36 -40.36 66.08
N LEU A 481 -51.78 -39.09 65.94
CA LEU A 481 -52.10 -38.24 67.08
C LEU A 481 -53.42 -38.65 67.76
N LYS A 482 -54.46 -38.98 66.97
CA LYS A 482 -55.74 -39.49 67.50
C LYS A 482 -55.54 -40.78 68.30
N LYS A 483 -54.61 -41.65 67.88
CA LYS A 483 -54.28 -42.88 68.58
C LYS A 483 -53.62 -42.62 69.95
N GLU A 484 -52.56 -41.81 70.03
CA GLU A 484 -51.91 -41.53 71.33
C GLU A 484 -52.84 -40.73 72.27
N GLU A 485 -53.70 -39.87 71.73
CA GLU A 485 -54.75 -39.19 72.49
C GLU A 485 -55.79 -40.17 73.05
N THR A 486 -56.20 -41.17 72.27
CA THR A 486 -57.09 -42.25 72.73
C THR A 486 -56.41 -43.10 73.81
N GLU A 487 -55.13 -43.40 73.66
CA GLU A 487 -54.33 -44.15 74.66
C GLU A 487 -54.14 -43.34 75.96
N ASP A 488 -53.83 -42.05 75.90
CA ASP A 488 -53.74 -41.15 77.08
C ASP A 488 -55.07 -41.08 77.84
N ILE A 489 -56.21 -40.98 77.14
CA ILE A 489 -57.56 -41.01 77.73
C ILE A 489 -57.85 -42.36 78.40
N GLN A 490 -57.52 -43.48 77.75
CA GLN A 490 -57.70 -44.82 78.33
C GLN A 490 -56.85 -45.01 79.60
N PHE A 491 -55.57 -44.65 79.57
CA PHE A 491 -54.70 -44.78 80.74
C PHE A 491 -55.09 -43.83 81.88
N ARG A 492 -55.53 -42.61 81.57
CA ARG A 492 -56.08 -41.67 82.56
C ARG A 492 -57.34 -42.21 83.24
N THR A 493 -58.17 -42.96 82.50
CA THR A 493 -59.34 -43.68 83.04
C THR A 493 -58.95 -44.88 83.91
N HIS A 494 -57.96 -45.68 83.48
CA HIS A 494 -57.53 -46.90 84.20
C HIS A 494 -56.72 -46.62 85.48
N PHE A 495 -55.83 -45.62 85.48
CA PHE A 495 -54.94 -45.32 86.61
C PHE A 495 -55.41 -44.14 87.47
N GLY A 496 -56.40 -43.37 87.01
CA GLY A 496 -57.06 -42.31 87.78
C GLY A 496 -56.07 -41.25 88.31
N THR A 497 -56.20 -40.90 89.59
CA THR A 497 -55.38 -39.87 90.26
C THR A 497 -53.88 -40.19 90.33
N ARG A 498 -53.44 -41.41 89.98
CA ARG A 498 -52.02 -41.75 89.84
C ARG A 498 -51.44 -41.39 88.46
N TYR A 499 -52.27 -41.08 87.46
CA TYR A 499 -51.84 -40.68 86.11
C TYR A 499 -51.65 -39.16 85.99
N ASN A 500 -50.66 -38.61 86.70
CA ASN A 500 -50.45 -37.15 86.79
C ASN A 500 -49.72 -36.53 85.57
N ARG A 501 -50.10 -36.95 84.36
CA ARG A 501 -49.47 -36.57 83.08
C ARG A 501 -50.29 -35.48 82.36
N PRO A 502 -49.67 -34.44 81.76
CA PRO A 502 -50.38 -33.48 80.91
C PRO A 502 -51.11 -34.18 79.74
N GLU A 503 -52.34 -33.75 79.47
CA GLU A 503 -53.26 -34.38 78.52
C GLU A 503 -52.82 -34.18 77.06
N SER A 504 -52.89 -35.26 76.27
CA SER A 504 -52.45 -35.26 74.87
C SER A 504 -53.15 -34.23 73.98
N SER A 505 -54.43 -33.99 74.23
CA SER A 505 -55.23 -32.99 73.49
C SER A 505 -54.62 -31.58 73.59
N THR A 506 -54.13 -31.22 74.79
CA THR A 506 -53.54 -29.90 75.06
C THR A 506 -52.15 -29.76 74.43
N MET A 507 -51.35 -30.83 74.43
CA MET A 507 -49.97 -30.82 73.93
C MET A 507 -49.89 -30.96 72.40
N THR A 508 -50.80 -31.72 71.79
CA THR A 508 -50.85 -31.92 70.33
C THR A 508 -51.48 -30.75 69.57
N LYS A 509 -52.08 -29.77 70.26
CA LYS A 509 -52.84 -28.68 69.63
C LYS A 509 -52.10 -27.97 68.49
N ASN A 510 -50.82 -27.60 68.68
CA ASN A 510 -50.05 -26.92 67.62
C ASN A 510 -49.83 -27.81 66.38
N LEU A 511 -49.64 -29.12 66.56
CA LEU A 511 -49.52 -30.08 65.46
C LEU A 511 -50.85 -30.24 64.73
N LYS A 512 -51.97 -30.37 65.47
CA LYS A 512 -53.33 -30.39 64.91
C LYS A 512 -53.66 -29.10 64.13
N ASP A 513 -53.30 -27.93 64.67
CA ASP A 513 -53.47 -26.64 63.98
C ASP A 513 -52.64 -26.53 62.69
N ARG A 514 -51.48 -27.19 62.61
CA ARG A 514 -50.66 -27.28 61.37
C ARG A 514 -51.24 -28.27 60.36
N LEU A 515 -51.72 -29.43 60.81
CA LEU A 515 -52.40 -30.41 59.96
C LEU A 515 -53.68 -29.84 59.34
N ASN A 516 -54.49 -29.12 60.13
CA ASN A 516 -55.68 -28.40 59.65
C ASN A 516 -55.35 -27.36 58.55
N ARG A 517 -54.20 -26.67 58.65
CA ARG A 517 -53.73 -25.75 57.60
C ARG A 517 -53.31 -26.50 56.34
N PHE A 518 -52.64 -27.63 56.45
CA PHE A 518 -52.33 -28.47 55.29
C PHE A 518 -53.60 -29.03 54.63
N ALA A 519 -54.61 -29.44 55.39
CA ALA A 519 -55.92 -29.84 54.84
C ALA A 519 -56.58 -28.71 54.03
N ALA A 520 -56.56 -27.47 54.56
CA ALA A 520 -57.04 -26.29 53.84
C ALA A 520 -56.23 -26.02 52.56
N ASN A 521 -54.91 -26.14 52.60
CA ASN A 521 -54.02 -25.97 51.45
C ASN A 521 -54.28 -27.03 50.36
N ILE A 522 -54.46 -28.31 50.72
CA ILE A 522 -54.81 -29.38 49.77
C ILE A 522 -56.14 -29.08 49.08
N LYS A 523 -57.12 -28.55 49.83
CA LYS A 523 -58.42 -28.13 49.26
C LYS A 523 -58.29 -26.95 48.30
N GLN A 524 -57.54 -25.91 48.67
CA GLN A 524 -57.33 -24.74 47.80
C GLN A 524 -56.56 -25.11 46.52
N ALA A 525 -55.57 -26.00 46.62
CA ALA A 525 -54.87 -26.55 45.46
C ALA A 525 -55.81 -27.40 44.59
N SER A 526 -56.69 -28.21 45.20
CA SER A 526 -57.71 -28.98 44.48
C SER A 526 -58.63 -28.13 43.61
N ASP A 527 -59.03 -26.95 44.09
CA ASP A 527 -59.82 -26.00 43.31
C ASP A 527 -59.02 -25.37 42.16
N SER A 528 -57.68 -25.42 42.22
CA SER A 528 -56.77 -25.00 41.15
C SER A 528 -56.50 -26.10 40.12
N ASP A 529 -56.23 -27.34 40.55
CA ASP A 529 -56.12 -28.49 39.63
C ASP A 529 -57.36 -28.58 38.74
N ALA A 530 -58.55 -28.47 39.36
CA ALA A 530 -59.82 -28.51 38.65
C ALA A 530 -60.04 -27.33 37.69
N ARG A 531 -59.25 -26.24 37.75
CA ARG A 531 -59.19 -25.19 36.72
C ARG A 531 -58.22 -25.55 35.59
N ILE A 532 -57.08 -26.13 35.92
CA ILE A 532 -56.06 -26.57 34.96
C ILE A 532 -56.60 -27.72 34.09
N GLU A 533 -57.31 -28.70 34.68
CA GLU A 533 -58.01 -29.78 33.96
C GLU A 533 -59.03 -29.25 32.95
N ARG A 534 -59.78 -28.19 33.32
CA ARG A 534 -60.69 -27.49 32.39
C ARG A 534 -59.91 -26.76 31.30
N ALA A 535 -58.83 -26.05 31.64
CA ALA A 535 -58.00 -25.36 30.65
C ALA A 535 -57.38 -26.32 29.62
N VAL A 536 -56.91 -27.51 30.04
CA VAL A 536 -56.47 -28.59 29.12
C VAL A 536 -57.62 -28.99 28.19
N LYS A 537 -58.78 -29.34 28.75
CA LYS A 537 -59.93 -29.83 27.98
C LYS A 537 -60.48 -28.80 27.00
N ASP A 538 -60.69 -27.57 27.45
CA ASP A 538 -61.35 -26.51 26.69
C ASP A 538 -60.46 -25.94 25.57
N ASN A 539 -59.14 -26.21 25.60
CA ASN A 539 -58.18 -25.79 24.57
C ASN A 539 -57.61 -26.99 23.76
N PHE A 540 -58.05 -28.23 24.01
CA PHE A 540 -57.46 -29.41 23.40
C PHE A 540 -57.54 -29.38 21.86
N ASP A 541 -58.70 -29.03 21.30
CA ASP A 541 -58.92 -28.95 19.85
C ASP A 541 -58.05 -27.88 19.16
N LEU A 542 -57.70 -26.80 19.86
CA LEU A 542 -56.76 -25.78 19.37
C LEU A 542 -55.32 -26.32 19.39
N MET A 543 -54.95 -27.02 20.46
CA MET A 543 -53.62 -27.58 20.64
C MET A 543 -53.34 -28.79 19.74
N ALA A 544 -54.37 -29.55 19.34
CA ALA A 544 -54.26 -30.77 18.52
C ALA A 544 -53.53 -30.58 17.18
N ILE A 545 -53.47 -29.36 16.63
CA ILE A 545 -52.66 -29.05 15.45
C ILE A 545 -51.17 -29.36 15.65
N LEU A 546 -50.67 -29.31 16.89
CA LEU A 546 -49.28 -29.55 17.25
C LEU A 546 -48.90 -31.04 17.33
N ASP A 547 -49.88 -31.96 17.37
CA ASP A 547 -49.62 -33.41 17.31
C ASP A 547 -49.43 -33.92 15.86
N ILE A 548 -49.67 -33.07 14.85
CA ILE A 548 -49.52 -33.42 13.43
C ILE A 548 -48.04 -33.53 13.03
N ARG A 549 -47.66 -34.65 12.39
CA ARG A 549 -46.28 -34.94 11.96
C ARG A 549 -46.25 -35.43 10.51
N PRO A 550 -45.52 -34.78 9.58
CA PRO A 550 -44.83 -33.50 9.72
C PRO A 550 -45.83 -32.33 9.90
N ILE A 551 -45.48 -31.32 10.69
CA ILE A 551 -46.36 -30.15 10.93
C ILE A 551 -46.66 -29.36 9.65
N GLU A 552 -45.75 -29.42 8.68
CA GLU A 552 -45.90 -28.93 7.32
C GLU A 552 -47.20 -29.43 6.64
N SER A 553 -47.70 -30.62 7.01
CA SER A 553 -48.96 -31.17 6.48
C SER A 553 -50.24 -30.54 7.06
N ALA A 554 -50.13 -29.71 8.11
CA ALA A 554 -51.22 -28.88 8.63
C ALA A 554 -51.38 -27.53 7.87
N LEU A 555 -50.42 -27.19 7.01
CA LEU A 555 -50.49 -25.98 6.20
C LEU A 555 -51.45 -26.15 5.01
N PRO A 556 -52.11 -25.08 4.53
CA PRO A 556 -52.81 -25.12 3.26
C PRO A 556 -51.81 -25.40 2.12
N ASN A 557 -52.19 -26.26 1.18
CA ASN A 557 -51.43 -26.48 -0.05
C ASN A 557 -51.81 -25.43 -1.11
N LEU A 558 -50.84 -24.94 -1.88
CA LEU A 558 -51.09 -24.15 -3.08
C LEU A 558 -51.57 -25.08 -4.20
N ALA A 559 -52.89 -25.17 -4.39
CA ALA A 559 -53.50 -26.07 -5.35
C ALA A 559 -53.36 -25.54 -6.80
N ARG A 560 -53.23 -26.46 -7.76
CA ARG A 560 -53.45 -26.13 -9.18
C ARG A 560 -54.93 -25.75 -9.42
N PRO A 561 -55.23 -24.82 -10.33
CA PRO A 561 -56.60 -24.50 -10.73
C PRO A 561 -57.40 -25.76 -11.13
N ILE A 562 -58.64 -25.86 -10.64
CA ILE A 562 -59.49 -27.05 -10.82
C ILE A 562 -59.97 -27.19 -12.29
N MET A 563 -59.86 -26.14 -13.10
CA MET A 563 -60.30 -26.09 -14.49
C MET A 563 -59.21 -25.50 -15.40
N SER A 564 -58.28 -26.35 -15.82
CA SER A 564 -57.27 -26.03 -16.83
C SER A 564 -57.50 -26.89 -18.08
N LEU A 565 -57.82 -26.25 -19.21
CA LEU A 565 -58.11 -26.94 -20.48
C LEU A 565 -56.95 -26.87 -21.48
N ASP A 566 -56.07 -25.87 -21.36
CA ASP A 566 -55.13 -25.47 -22.43
C ASP A 566 -53.64 -25.63 -22.06
N GLY A 567 -53.31 -26.16 -20.87
CA GLY A 567 -51.92 -26.45 -20.46
C GLY A 567 -51.01 -25.24 -20.19
N ASN A 568 -51.55 -24.01 -20.26
CA ASN A 568 -50.81 -22.76 -20.12
C ASN A 568 -50.07 -22.60 -18.76
N GLU A 569 -50.57 -23.24 -17.70
CA GLU A 569 -49.99 -23.21 -16.35
C GLU A 569 -48.54 -23.71 -16.29
N ASP A 570 -48.25 -24.86 -16.89
CA ASP A 570 -46.91 -25.44 -16.90
C ASP A 570 -45.95 -24.65 -17.80
N ALA A 571 -46.48 -23.91 -18.79
CA ALA A 571 -45.68 -22.99 -19.61
C ALA A 571 -45.23 -21.75 -18.80
N ILE A 572 -46.15 -21.11 -18.06
CA ILE A 572 -45.83 -19.97 -17.18
C ILE A 572 -44.85 -20.40 -16.07
N LEU A 573 -45.16 -21.51 -15.38
CA LEU A 573 -44.33 -22.07 -14.32
C LEU A 573 -42.93 -22.49 -14.83
N GLY A 574 -42.86 -23.10 -16.01
CA GLY A 574 -41.60 -23.46 -16.66
C GLY A 574 -40.77 -22.25 -17.06
N SER A 575 -41.42 -21.20 -17.59
CA SER A 575 -40.77 -19.94 -17.99
C SER A 575 -40.17 -19.21 -16.78
N LEU A 576 -40.93 -19.06 -15.69
CA LEU A 576 -40.45 -18.46 -14.43
C LEU A 576 -39.27 -19.24 -13.83
N LYS A 577 -39.35 -20.58 -13.78
CA LYS A 577 -38.24 -21.44 -13.33
C LYS A 577 -37.00 -21.33 -14.21
N GLN A 578 -37.16 -21.16 -15.53
CA GLN A 578 -36.04 -20.95 -16.45
C GLN A 578 -35.36 -19.60 -16.18
N SER A 579 -36.12 -18.52 -16.03
CA SER A 579 -35.59 -17.18 -15.76
C SER A 579 -34.90 -17.11 -14.39
N LEU A 580 -35.42 -17.77 -13.35
CA LEU A 580 -34.75 -17.88 -12.05
C LEU A 580 -33.38 -18.60 -12.13
N ARG A 581 -33.28 -19.70 -12.89
CA ARG A 581 -31.99 -20.40 -13.12
C ARG A 581 -30.99 -19.57 -13.93
N GLN A 582 -31.48 -18.75 -14.86
CA GLN A 582 -30.63 -17.80 -15.60
C GLN A 582 -30.07 -16.72 -14.65
N LEU A 583 -30.88 -16.25 -13.69
CA LEU A 583 -30.46 -15.26 -12.70
C LEU A 583 -29.43 -15.83 -11.70
N GLU A 584 -29.64 -17.07 -11.24
CA GLU A 584 -28.66 -17.83 -10.46
C GLU A 584 -27.33 -18.00 -11.22
N THR A 585 -27.41 -18.28 -12.53
CA THR A 585 -26.22 -18.37 -13.40
C THR A 585 -25.48 -17.03 -13.53
N LEU A 586 -26.19 -15.90 -13.68
CA LEU A 586 -25.60 -14.57 -13.69
C LEU A 586 -24.94 -14.22 -12.34
N GLY A 587 -25.53 -14.64 -11.22
CA GLY A 587 -24.94 -14.50 -9.89
C GLY A 587 -23.64 -15.31 -9.74
N ALA A 588 -23.63 -16.57 -10.17
CA ALA A 588 -22.45 -17.44 -10.12
C ALA A 588 -21.26 -16.90 -10.95
N GLN A 589 -21.52 -16.19 -12.05
CA GLN A 589 -20.48 -15.55 -12.86
C GLN A 589 -19.72 -14.43 -12.11
N ARG A 590 -20.34 -13.79 -11.12
CA ARG A 590 -19.76 -12.62 -10.43
C ARG A 590 -18.47 -12.95 -9.68
N ALA A 591 -18.43 -14.09 -8.99
CA ALA A 591 -17.23 -14.58 -8.34
C ALA A 591 -16.08 -14.81 -9.33
N GLY A 592 -16.39 -15.31 -10.53
CA GLY A 592 -15.41 -15.47 -11.61
C GLY A 592 -14.87 -14.13 -12.13
N LEU A 593 -15.74 -13.14 -12.35
CA LEU A 593 -15.35 -11.78 -12.77
C LEU A 593 -14.46 -11.09 -11.71
N GLU A 594 -14.83 -11.19 -10.44
CA GLU A 594 -14.06 -10.62 -9.32
C GLU A 594 -12.69 -11.30 -9.15
N ASP A 595 -12.62 -12.64 -9.28
CA ASP A 595 -11.35 -13.35 -9.22
C ASP A 595 -10.47 -13.07 -10.45
N MET A 596 -11.03 -12.91 -11.66
CA MET A 596 -10.24 -12.49 -12.83
C MET A 596 -9.62 -11.09 -12.64
N LEU A 597 -10.33 -10.13 -12.02
CA LEU A 597 -9.75 -8.83 -11.66
C LEU A 597 -8.56 -8.96 -10.71
N LYS A 598 -8.70 -9.75 -9.63
CA LYS A 598 -7.61 -10.02 -8.67
C LYS A 598 -6.42 -10.71 -9.33
N ASP A 599 -6.68 -11.68 -10.19
CA ASP A 599 -5.65 -12.48 -10.85
C ASP A 599 -5.01 -11.77 -12.05
N MET A 600 -5.63 -10.72 -12.59
CA MET A 600 -4.95 -9.72 -13.43
C MET A 600 -3.98 -8.87 -12.60
N LYS A 601 -4.44 -8.25 -11.49
CA LYS A 601 -3.58 -7.42 -10.63
C LYS A 601 -2.31 -8.16 -10.18
N ARG A 602 -2.43 -9.43 -9.78
CA ARG A 602 -1.31 -10.30 -9.38
C ARG A 602 -0.23 -10.49 -10.46
N LYS A 603 -0.56 -10.29 -11.74
CA LYS A 603 0.33 -10.47 -12.89
C LYS A 603 0.79 -9.15 -13.51
N ASP A 604 0.34 -8.01 -12.97
CA ASP A 604 0.45 -6.70 -13.60
C ASP A 604 1.65 -5.88 -13.06
N ASP A 605 2.87 -6.39 -13.29
CA ASP A 605 4.09 -5.67 -12.95
C ASP A 605 4.46 -4.63 -14.04
N ILE A 606 4.31 -3.35 -13.69
CA ILE A 606 4.76 -2.23 -14.52
C ILE A 606 6.12 -1.65 -14.12
N LEU A 607 6.76 -2.13 -13.04
CA LEU A 607 8.03 -1.59 -12.55
C LEU A 607 9.15 -1.62 -13.62
N PRO A 608 9.36 -2.71 -14.39
CA PRO A 608 10.33 -2.71 -15.48
C PRO A 608 10.05 -1.64 -16.55
N LYS A 609 8.77 -1.34 -16.81
CA LYS A 609 8.34 -0.33 -17.77
C LYS A 609 8.58 1.09 -17.24
N LEU A 610 8.35 1.31 -15.94
CA LEU A 610 8.67 2.57 -15.25
C LEU A 610 10.18 2.81 -15.13
N MET A 611 11.00 1.76 -14.99
CA MET A 611 12.46 1.88 -14.99
C MET A 611 13.03 2.18 -16.38
N ALA A 612 12.38 1.73 -17.45
CA ALA A 612 12.76 2.02 -18.83
C ALA A 612 12.26 3.38 -19.37
N THR A 613 11.22 3.96 -18.76
CA THR A 613 10.54 5.15 -19.29
C THR A 613 10.97 6.42 -18.56
N ALA A 614 11.96 7.12 -19.11
CA ALA A 614 12.46 8.41 -18.59
C ALA A 614 11.54 9.62 -18.90
N GLY A 615 10.21 9.42 -18.90
CA GLY A 615 9.21 10.40 -19.35
C GLY A 615 7.93 10.40 -18.50
N SER A 616 6.87 11.05 -19.00
CA SER A 616 5.59 11.14 -18.30
C SER A 616 4.97 9.75 -18.08
N SER A 617 4.69 9.39 -16.83
CA SER A 617 4.11 8.09 -16.48
C SER A 617 2.63 7.96 -16.88
N GLU A 618 1.92 9.07 -17.12
CA GLU A 618 0.47 9.08 -17.41
C GLU A 618 0.09 8.29 -18.66
N ASP A 619 0.89 8.37 -19.72
CA ASP A 619 0.63 7.65 -20.99
C ASP A 619 0.86 6.13 -20.83
N LEU A 620 1.81 5.75 -19.98
CA LEU A 620 2.02 4.36 -19.56
C LEU A 620 0.84 3.90 -18.70
N PHE A 621 0.43 4.67 -17.70
CA PHE A 621 -0.71 4.34 -16.84
C PHE A 621 -1.98 4.11 -17.67
N ARG A 622 -2.32 5.01 -18.60
CA ARG A 622 -3.49 4.83 -19.49
C ARG A 622 -3.43 3.52 -20.26
N LYS A 623 -2.29 3.19 -20.87
CA LYS A 623 -2.12 1.99 -21.71
C LYS A 623 -2.10 0.69 -20.90
N GLU A 624 -1.64 0.74 -19.66
CA GLU A 624 -1.56 -0.42 -18.79
C GLU A 624 -2.89 -0.63 -18.02
N ILE A 625 -3.65 0.43 -17.72
CA ILE A 625 -5.01 0.38 -17.18
C ILE A 625 -6.02 -0.13 -18.22
N SER A 626 -5.87 0.21 -19.51
CA SER A 626 -6.83 -0.22 -20.54
C SER A 626 -6.89 -1.74 -20.79
N LYS A 627 -6.13 -2.55 -20.04
CA LYS A 627 -6.32 -4.00 -19.95
C LYS A 627 -7.61 -4.36 -19.18
N TYR A 628 -7.92 -3.61 -18.12
CA TYR A 628 -9.04 -3.88 -17.22
C TYR A 628 -10.39 -3.49 -17.83
N ASP A 629 -10.39 -2.60 -18.84
CA ASP A 629 -11.59 -2.12 -19.56
C ASP A 629 -12.50 -3.27 -20.04
N ASN A 630 -11.91 -4.38 -20.52
CA ASN A 630 -12.66 -5.52 -21.05
C ASN A 630 -13.47 -6.25 -19.95
N ILE A 631 -12.88 -6.52 -18.78
CA ILE A 631 -13.63 -7.11 -17.64
C ILE A 631 -14.62 -6.10 -17.06
N CYS A 632 -14.30 -4.81 -17.10
CA CYS A 632 -15.25 -3.75 -16.74
C CYS A 632 -16.48 -3.74 -17.67
N GLU A 633 -16.31 -4.08 -18.95
CA GLU A 633 -17.39 -4.26 -19.91
C GLU A 633 -18.19 -5.56 -19.66
N GLU A 634 -17.52 -6.70 -19.40
CA GLU A 634 -18.20 -7.95 -19.03
C GLU A 634 -19.05 -7.81 -17.75
N ILE A 635 -18.56 -7.06 -16.76
CA ILE A 635 -19.32 -6.71 -15.54
C ILE A 635 -20.54 -5.86 -15.88
N ALA A 636 -20.39 -4.83 -16.73
CA ALA A 636 -21.53 -4.01 -17.16
C ALA A 636 -22.58 -4.83 -17.94
N GLN A 637 -22.14 -5.80 -18.76
CA GLN A 637 -23.03 -6.73 -19.47
C GLN A 637 -23.76 -7.68 -18.51
N ASN A 638 -23.08 -8.23 -17.48
CA ASN A 638 -23.72 -9.06 -16.43
C ASN A 638 -24.80 -8.28 -15.65
N ILE A 639 -24.54 -7.01 -15.33
CA ILE A 639 -25.47 -6.13 -14.61
C ILE A 639 -26.69 -5.81 -15.49
N ASN A 640 -26.50 -5.40 -16.75
CA ASN A 640 -27.62 -5.12 -17.64
C ASN A 640 -28.45 -6.38 -17.96
N ALA A 641 -27.81 -7.55 -18.12
CA ALA A 641 -28.50 -8.83 -18.27
C ALA A 641 -29.36 -9.18 -17.03
N GLN A 642 -28.88 -8.88 -15.82
CA GLN A 642 -29.69 -9.01 -14.60
C GLN A 642 -30.90 -8.08 -14.62
N GLU A 643 -30.72 -6.79 -14.93
CA GLU A 643 -31.81 -5.80 -14.92
C GLU A 643 -32.98 -6.24 -15.82
N GLN A 644 -32.68 -6.64 -17.06
CA GLN A 644 -33.70 -7.12 -18.00
C GLN A 644 -34.37 -8.42 -17.52
N LEU A 645 -33.61 -9.32 -16.89
CA LEU A 645 -34.12 -10.59 -16.40
C LEU A 645 -35.00 -10.42 -15.15
N LEU A 646 -34.69 -9.49 -14.25
CA LEU A 646 -35.53 -9.12 -13.11
C LEU A 646 -36.87 -8.54 -13.57
N LEU A 647 -36.87 -7.69 -14.59
CA LEU A 647 -38.10 -7.16 -15.20
C LEU A 647 -38.95 -8.28 -15.83
N GLN A 648 -38.32 -9.25 -16.51
CA GLN A 648 -39.03 -10.42 -17.05
C GLN A 648 -39.64 -11.29 -15.94
N ILE A 649 -38.87 -11.57 -14.88
CA ILE A 649 -39.33 -12.34 -13.70
C ILE A 649 -40.51 -11.63 -13.03
N GLN A 650 -40.49 -10.29 -12.93
CA GLN A 650 -41.59 -9.52 -12.35
C GLN A 650 -42.90 -9.67 -13.13
N VAL A 651 -42.85 -9.71 -14.46
CA VAL A 651 -44.05 -9.96 -15.30
C VAL A 651 -44.52 -11.42 -15.14
N GLN A 652 -43.61 -12.39 -15.29
CA GLN A 652 -43.92 -13.83 -15.12
C GLN A 652 -44.51 -14.13 -13.73
N ASN A 653 -44.01 -13.49 -12.68
CA ASN A 653 -44.52 -13.68 -11.32
C ASN A 653 -45.89 -13.04 -11.11
N GLY A 654 -46.21 -11.94 -11.80
CA GLY A 654 -47.56 -11.37 -11.82
C GLY A 654 -48.59 -12.31 -12.46
N GLU A 655 -48.23 -12.90 -13.61
CA GLU A 655 -49.06 -13.92 -14.28
C GLU A 655 -49.23 -15.17 -13.42
N PHE A 656 -48.15 -15.66 -12.81
CA PHE A 656 -48.16 -16.77 -11.87
C PHE A 656 -49.04 -16.50 -10.65
N ALA A 657 -48.87 -15.36 -9.98
CA ALA A 657 -49.64 -15.00 -8.78
C ALA A 657 -51.14 -14.90 -9.05
N ALA A 658 -51.53 -14.39 -10.24
CA ALA A 658 -52.92 -14.33 -10.68
C ALA A 658 -53.49 -15.71 -11.05
N MET A 659 -52.74 -16.55 -11.77
CA MET A 659 -53.21 -17.88 -12.19
C MET A 659 -53.42 -18.84 -11.01
N PHE A 660 -52.56 -18.79 -9.99
CA PHE A 660 -52.61 -19.71 -8.84
C PHE A 660 -53.30 -19.13 -7.59
N ASN A 661 -53.95 -17.96 -7.70
CA ASN A 661 -54.58 -17.23 -6.57
C ASN A 661 -53.64 -17.13 -5.35
N LEU A 662 -52.39 -16.72 -5.60
CA LEU A 662 -51.32 -16.76 -4.60
C LEU A 662 -51.66 -15.92 -3.35
N GLU A 663 -52.45 -14.87 -3.49
CA GLU A 663 -52.86 -13.99 -2.38
C GLU A 663 -53.81 -14.68 -1.39
N ASP A 664 -54.83 -15.41 -1.86
CA ASP A 664 -55.72 -16.21 -1.00
C ASP A 664 -54.94 -17.32 -0.28
N TYR A 665 -53.95 -17.90 -0.95
CA TYR A 665 -53.00 -18.83 -0.35
C TYR A 665 -52.14 -18.17 0.74
N LYS A 666 -51.57 -16.98 0.50
CA LYS A 666 -50.80 -16.23 1.52
C LYS A 666 -51.65 -15.95 2.77
N VAL A 667 -52.87 -15.43 2.59
CA VAL A 667 -53.80 -15.16 3.70
C VAL A 667 -54.14 -16.44 4.47
N SER A 668 -54.35 -17.55 3.77
CA SER A 668 -54.62 -18.86 4.38
C SER A 668 -53.42 -19.42 5.15
N ARG A 669 -52.21 -19.27 4.59
CA ARG A 669 -50.92 -19.70 5.20
C ARG A 669 -50.63 -18.89 6.46
N GLU A 670 -50.77 -17.57 6.40
CA GLU A 670 -50.56 -16.66 7.54
C GLU A 670 -51.57 -16.92 8.67
N LYS A 671 -52.84 -17.21 8.32
CA LYS A 671 -53.86 -17.66 9.29
C LYS A 671 -53.47 -18.97 9.98
N CYS A 672 -52.91 -19.94 9.25
CA CYS A 672 -52.43 -21.19 9.84
C CYS A 672 -51.24 -20.96 10.77
N TYR A 673 -50.26 -20.12 10.40
CA TYR A 673 -49.16 -19.75 11.29
C TYR A 673 -49.64 -19.05 12.59
N LYS A 674 -50.64 -18.16 12.50
CA LYS A 674 -51.28 -17.55 13.67
C LYS A 674 -51.98 -18.59 14.57
N GLN A 675 -52.62 -19.61 13.98
CA GLN A 675 -53.24 -20.71 14.72
C GLN A 675 -52.21 -21.61 15.43
N ILE A 676 -51.12 -21.98 14.74
CA ILE A 676 -50.02 -22.76 15.30
C ILE A 676 -49.37 -22.01 16.48
N SER A 677 -49.02 -20.72 16.29
CA SER A 677 -48.45 -19.88 17.34
C SER A 677 -49.38 -19.73 18.57
N ALA A 678 -50.68 -19.53 18.35
CA ALA A 678 -51.66 -19.46 19.44
C ALA A 678 -51.79 -20.79 20.21
N ALA A 679 -51.74 -21.93 19.50
CA ALA A 679 -51.73 -23.25 20.10
C ALA A 679 -50.48 -23.48 20.98
N MET A 680 -49.29 -23.09 20.50
CA MET A 680 -48.03 -23.22 21.24
C MET A 680 -48.02 -22.35 22.50
N ALA A 681 -48.52 -21.11 22.41
CA ALA A 681 -48.65 -20.22 23.56
C ALA A 681 -49.56 -20.83 24.64
N LYS A 682 -50.71 -21.39 24.24
CA LYS A 682 -51.64 -22.06 25.17
C LYS A 682 -51.07 -23.35 25.76
N PHE A 683 -50.35 -24.15 24.96
CA PHE A 683 -49.64 -25.33 25.45
C PHE A 683 -48.63 -24.95 26.55
N ARG A 684 -47.77 -23.95 26.32
CA ARG A 684 -46.77 -23.49 27.31
C ARG A 684 -47.40 -22.92 28.57
N GLU A 685 -48.45 -22.12 28.46
CA GLU A 685 -49.22 -21.58 29.59
C GLU A 685 -49.73 -22.71 30.50
N ILE A 686 -50.38 -23.72 29.91
CA ILE A 686 -50.93 -24.87 30.63
C ILE A 686 -49.82 -25.75 31.21
N LYS A 687 -48.76 -26.03 30.45
CA LYS A 687 -47.58 -26.80 30.88
C LYS A 687 -46.91 -26.17 32.10
N ASN A 688 -46.78 -24.84 32.13
CA ASN A 688 -46.23 -24.12 33.28
C ASN A 688 -47.13 -24.25 34.52
N ASN A 689 -48.44 -24.05 34.36
CA ASN A 689 -49.42 -24.19 35.45
C ASN A 689 -49.41 -25.60 36.08
N ILE A 690 -49.32 -26.66 35.26
CA ILE A 690 -49.18 -28.04 35.76
C ILE A 690 -47.86 -28.20 36.53
N ASN A 691 -46.73 -27.71 35.97
CA ASN A 691 -45.42 -27.79 36.63
C ASN A 691 -45.35 -27.04 37.97
N GLU A 692 -46.07 -25.92 38.13
CA GLU A 692 -46.21 -25.24 39.42
C GLU A 692 -47.04 -26.06 40.42
N GLY A 693 -48.14 -26.68 39.97
CA GLY A 693 -48.93 -27.62 40.78
C GLY A 693 -48.12 -28.83 41.27
N LEU A 694 -47.32 -29.44 40.38
CA LEU A 694 -46.43 -30.56 40.72
C LEU A 694 -45.39 -30.13 41.78
N LYS A 695 -44.72 -28.99 41.58
CA LYS A 695 -43.76 -28.42 42.56
C LYS A 695 -44.42 -28.13 43.91
N PHE A 696 -45.63 -27.58 43.91
CA PHE A 696 -46.40 -27.31 45.12
C PHE A 696 -46.68 -28.60 45.89
N TYR A 697 -47.19 -29.65 45.24
CA TYR A 697 -47.52 -30.90 45.93
C TYR A 697 -46.28 -31.67 46.41
N VAL A 698 -45.13 -31.59 45.73
CA VAL A 698 -43.86 -32.14 46.26
C VAL A 698 -43.42 -31.36 47.50
N THR A 699 -43.41 -30.02 47.44
CA THR A 699 -43.03 -29.17 48.58
C THR A 699 -43.96 -29.38 49.80
N LEU A 700 -45.25 -29.59 49.54
CA LEU A 700 -46.24 -29.90 50.56
C LEU A 700 -46.03 -31.30 51.16
N GLN A 701 -45.62 -32.28 50.35
CA GLN A 701 -45.34 -33.64 50.81
C GLN A 701 -44.16 -33.67 51.79
N ASP A 702 -43.09 -32.91 51.52
CA ASP A 702 -41.97 -32.74 52.44
C ASP A 702 -42.40 -32.05 53.74
N ALA A 703 -43.23 -31.00 53.65
CA ALA A 703 -43.73 -30.27 54.80
C ALA A 703 -44.67 -31.12 55.70
N ILE A 704 -45.53 -31.94 55.11
CA ILE A 704 -46.36 -32.92 55.83
C ILE A 704 -45.48 -34.03 56.40
N THR A 705 -44.48 -34.53 55.67
CA THR A 705 -43.53 -35.55 56.16
C THR A 705 -42.75 -35.06 57.38
N ASN A 706 -42.32 -33.79 57.38
CA ASN A 706 -41.66 -33.18 58.53
C ASN A 706 -42.60 -33.11 59.76
N VAL A 707 -43.87 -32.74 59.57
CA VAL A 707 -44.88 -32.79 60.66
C VAL A 707 -45.16 -34.23 61.10
N LYS A 708 -45.20 -35.20 60.19
CA LYS A 708 -45.36 -36.62 60.50
C LYS A 708 -44.22 -37.14 61.37
N GLN A 709 -42.98 -36.73 61.09
CA GLN A 709 -41.83 -37.04 61.93
C GLN A 709 -41.98 -36.42 63.32
N GLN A 710 -42.33 -35.13 63.44
CA GLN A 710 -42.59 -34.48 64.74
C GLN A 710 -43.72 -35.16 65.53
N CYS A 711 -44.78 -35.61 64.85
CA CYS A 711 -45.87 -36.38 65.47
C CYS A 711 -45.39 -37.76 65.92
N SER A 712 -44.59 -38.46 65.11
CA SER A 712 -44.03 -39.77 65.44
C SER A 712 -43.04 -39.71 66.61
N GLU A 713 -42.21 -38.68 66.68
CA GLU A 713 -41.30 -38.40 67.80
C GLU A 713 -42.07 -38.09 69.08
N PHE A 714 -43.11 -37.25 68.99
CA PHE A 714 -44.01 -36.99 70.11
C PHE A 714 -44.65 -38.30 70.61
N VAL A 715 -45.31 -39.06 69.73
CA VAL A 715 -45.94 -40.34 70.11
C VAL A 715 -44.92 -41.32 70.70
N THR A 716 -43.72 -41.43 70.14
CA THR A 716 -42.67 -42.33 70.65
C THR A 716 -42.17 -41.92 72.03
N ALA A 717 -41.90 -40.62 72.25
CA ALA A 717 -41.51 -40.09 73.56
C ALA A 717 -42.64 -40.29 74.59
N ARG A 718 -43.89 -40.12 74.17
CA ARG A 718 -45.09 -40.38 74.98
C ARG A 718 -45.21 -41.87 75.34
N SER A 719 -44.99 -42.80 74.39
CA SER A 719 -44.96 -44.25 74.65
C SER A 719 -43.78 -44.69 75.53
N LEU A 720 -42.64 -43.98 75.50
CA LEU A 720 -41.51 -44.24 76.40
C LEU A 720 -41.84 -43.80 77.84
N GLN A 721 -42.35 -42.57 78.04
CA GLN A 721 -42.84 -42.09 79.34
C GLN A 721 -43.87 -43.04 79.97
N TYR A 722 -44.71 -43.68 79.16
CA TYR A 722 -45.65 -44.70 79.62
C TYR A 722 -44.95 -45.94 80.20
N LYS A 723 -43.87 -46.43 79.56
CA LYS A 723 -43.10 -47.60 80.03
C LYS A 723 -42.38 -47.29 81.35
N ASP A 724 -41.65 -46.18 81.41
CA ASP A 724 -40.94 -45.74 82.61
C ASP A 724 -41.91 -45.58 83.80
N MET A 725 -43.09 -45.00 83.56
CA MET A 725 -44.14 -44.88 84.56
C MET A 725 -44.72 -46.23 84.97
N LEU A 726 -44.96 -47.16 84.04
CA LEU A 726 -45.45 -48.51 84.35
C LEU A 726 -44.46 -49.30 85.21
N GLU A 727 -43.16 -49.21 84.91
CA GLU A 727 -42.08 -49.82 85.69
C GLU A 727 -41.97 -49.19 87.09
N SER A 728 -42.18 -47.87 87.22
CA SER A 728 -42.26 -47.18 88.52
C SER A 728 -43.46 -47.63 89.37
N VAL A 729 -44.58 -48.01 88.73
CA VAL A 729 -45.77 -48.54 89.42
C VAL A 729 -45.60 -50.01 89.79
N GLN A 730 -44.93 -50.81 88.97
CA GLN A 730 -44.63 -52.22 89.28
C GLN A 730 -43.58 -52.37 90.39
N THR A 731 -42.55 -51.52 90.42
CA THR A 731 -41.53 -51.55 91.48
C THR A 731 -42.09 -51.17 92.85
N GLN A 732 -43.14 -50.35 92.94
CA GLN A 732 -43.86 -50.10 94.19
C GLN A 732 -44.59 -51.33 94.76
N PHE A 733 -44.83 -52.39 93.98
CA PHE A 733 -45.49 -53.62 94.44
C PHE A 733 -44.54 -54.70 94.99
N ALA A 734 -43.23 -54.59 94.79
CA ALA A 734 -42.27 -55.67 95.07
C ALA A 734 -41.63 -55.66 96.48
N GLY A 735 -42.03 -54.73 97.36
CA GLY A 735 -41.22 -54.30 98.52
C GLY A 735 -41.60 -54.83 99.92
N LEU A 736 -42.14 -56.04 100.11
CA LEU A 736 -42.56 -56.53 101.44
C LEU A 736 -42.34 -58.04 101.70
N ASN A 737 -41.18 -58.44 102.28
CA ASN A 737 -41.05 -59.27 103.51
C ASN A 737 -39.69 -59.98 103.72
N PHE A 738 -38.97 -59.61 104.79
CA PHE A 738 -38.42 -60.41 105.93
C PHE A 738 -37.60 -61.75 105.73
N PRO A 739 -36.73 -62.16 106.70
CA PRO A 739 -35.36 -62.61 106.38
C PRO A 739 -34.96 -64.02 106.97
N PRO A 740 -33.91 -64.23 107.82
CA PRO A 740 -32.77 -65.06 107.41
C PRO A 740 -32.41 -66.26 108.33
N ASP A 741 -31.67 -67.24 107.80
CA ASP A 741 -30.37 -67.78 108.28
C ASP A 741 -29.84 -68.83 107.26
N GLY A 742 -28.58 -69.31 107.32
CA GLY A 742 -28.23 -70.51 106.50
C GLY A 742 -26.79 -70.93 106.15
N LYS A 743 -25.72 -70.22 106.55
CA LYS A 743 -24.28 -70.64 106.43
C LYS A 743 -23.58 -70.59 105.04
N GLN A 744 -22.23 -70.61 105.12
CA GLN A 744 -21.16 -70.43 104.11
C GLN A 744 -20.61 -71.78 103.57
N PRO A 745 -19.56 -71.91 102.68
CA PRO A 745 -18.56 -70.90 102.23
C PRO A 745 -18.04 -70.89 100.75
N GLY A 746 -17.34 -69.80 100.39
CA GLY A 746 -16.31 -69.72 99.32
C GLY A 746 -16.80 -69.29 97.91
N TYR A 747 -16.05 -68.51 97.11
CA TYR A 747 -14.76 -67.82 97.33
C TYR A 747 -14.56 -66.67 96.29
N ASN A 748 -13.79 -65.62 96.66
CA ASN A 748 -13.08 -64.61 95.84
C ASN A 748 -13.78 -63.56 94.92
N TYR A 749 -13.70 -62.28 95.36
CA TYR A 749 -12.98 -61.12 94.75
C TYR A 749 -13.27 -60.64 93.28
N PRO A 750 -13.04 -59.34 92.95
CA PRO A 750 -13.28 -58.10 93.73
C PRO A 750 -13.72 -56.83 92.92
N SER A 751 -14.08 -55.74 93.62
CA SER A 751 -13.88 -54.31 93.22
C SER A 751 -14.63 -53.75 91.96
N ALA A 752 -14.90 -52.44 91.82
CA ALA A 752 -14.74 -51.26 92.71
C ALA A 752 -15.91 -50.26 92.52
N SER A 753 -15.90 -49.14 93.25
CA SER A 753 -17.00 -48.18 93.40
C SER A 753 -17.19 -47.15 92.28
N GLN A 754 -18.48 -46.79 92.07
CA GLN A 754 -19.07 -45.44 91.84
C GLN A 754 -18.15 -44.19 91.79
N PRO A 755 -18.52 -43.12 91.04
CA PRO A 755 -19.79 -42.39 91.28
C PRO A 755 -20.55 -41.78 90.06
N ASN A 756 -21.54 -40.95 90.43
CA ASN A 756 -22.61 -40.29 89.66
C ASN A 756 -22.20 -39.40 88.46
N PRO A 757 -23.17 -38.95 87.62
CA PRO A 757 -22.91 -38.25 86.36
C PRO A 757 -22.83 -36.72 86.50
N SER A 758 -22.20 -36.06 85.52
CA SER A 758 -22.79 -34.92 84.77
C SER A 758 -21.89 -34.44 83.60
N THR A 759 -22.50 -34.41 82.41
CA THR A 759 -22.25 -33.49 81.27
C THR A 759 -21.00 -32.60 81.25
N VAL A 760 -20.05 -32.90 80.35
CA VAL A 760 -19.84 -32.15 79.07
C VAL A 760 -19.41 -33.19 78.02
N ALA A 761 -19.97 -33.13 76.80
CA ALA A 761 -19.77 -34.16 75.77
C ALA A 761 -19.03 -33.64 74.51
N ASP A 762 -17.72 -33.53 74.67
CA ASP A 762 -16.69 -33.79 73.63
C ASP A 762 -15.74 -34.83 74.31
N PRO A 763 -15.02 -35.76 73.63
CA PRO A 763 -14.65 -35.70 72.22
C PRO A 763 -14.58 -37.05 71.48
N ARG A 764 -13.80 -37.01 70.39
CA ARG A 764 -13.37 -38.00 69.40
C ARG A 764 -12.82 -39.37 69.87
N ILE A 765 -13.10 -40.35 69.00
CA ILE A 765 -12.23 -41.46 68.51
C ILE A 765 -11.96 -42.67 69.45
N THR A 766 -12.52 -43.80 69.04
CA THR A 766 -11.81 -45.08 68.86
C THR A 766 -12.51 -45.86 67.73
N SER A 767 -11.87 -46.86 67.10
CA SER A 767 -12.35 -47.39 65.81
C SER A 767 -11.82 -48.77 65.39
N ARG A 768 -12.66 -49.64 64.82
CA ARG A 768 -12.30 -50.78 63.93
C ARG A 768 -13.53 -51.28 63.13
N PRO A 769 -13.38 -51.78 61.88
CA PRO A 769 -12.49 -51.28 60.83
C PRO A 769 -13.12 -51.25 59.40
N ARG A 770 -13.04 -50.09 58.74
CA ARG A 770 -12.70 -49.77 57.31
C ARG A 770 -12.95 -50.78 56.14
N PRO A 771 -13.07 -50.29 54.86
CA PRO A 771 -12.75 -48.94 54.39
C PRO A 771 -13.88 -48.16 53.72
N SER A 772 -13.94 -46.86 54.03
CA SER A 772 -14.67 -45.82 53.29
C SER A 772 -13.78 -45.18 52.23
N TYR A 773 -14.34 -44.87 51.06
CA TYR A 773 -13.84 -43.79 50.19
C TYR A 773 -14.89 -42.68 50.15
N SER A 774 -14.44 -41.44 50.39
CA SER A 774 -15.28 -40.23 50.29
C SER A 774 -14.74 -39.31 49.21
N TYR A 775 -15.65 -38.56 48.59
CA TYR A 775 -15.38 -37.65 47.47
C TYR A 775 -14.32 -36.59 47.75
N MET A 776 -13.55 -36.27 46.72
CA MET A 776 -13.39 -34.87 46.30
C MET A 776 -13.67 -34.76 44.80
N LEU A 777 -14.19 -33.59 44.40
CA LEU A 777 -14.22 -33.12 43.01
C LEU A 777 -12.76 -33.05 42.46
N PRO A 778 -12.52 -33.17 41.13
CA PRO A 778 -13.08 -32.20 40.18
C PRO A 778 -13.44 -32.65 38.75
N SER A 779 -14.33 -31.84 38.15
CA SER A 779 -14.36 -31.40 36.74
C SER A 779 -14.60 -32.37 35.57
N ASN A 780 -15.26 -31.82 34.55
CA ASN A 780 -15.65 -32.46 33.29
C ASN A 780 -14.45 -32.92 32.44
N PRO A 781 -14.57 -34.04 31.69
CA PRO A 781 -13.83 -34.25 30.47
C PRO A 781 -14.44 -33.44 29.30
N VAL A 782 -13.60 -32.86 28.45
CA VAL A 782 -13.96 -32.36 27.11
C VAL A 782 -13.50 -33.39 26.07
N THR A 783 -14.20 -33.45 24.93
CA THR A 783 -13.97 -34.41 23.84
C THR A 783 -12.65 -34.17 23.07
N PRO A 784 -12.12 -35.20 22.35
CA PRO A 784 -10.72 -35.21 21.89
C PRO A 784 -10.50 -34.84 20.41
N GLN A 785 -9.27 -34.43 20.07
CA GLN A 785 -8.57 -34.63 18.79
C GLN A 785 -7.03 -34.58 19.06
N PRO A 786 -6.13 -35.10 18.18
CA PRO A 786 -4.88 -35.72 18.65
C PRO A 786 -3.53 -35.11 18.16
N SER A 787 -2.44 -35.54 18.84
CA SER A 787 -1.03 -35.61 18.36
C SER A 787 -0.26 -34.26 18.20
N ASN A 788 1.08 -34.20 18.31
CA ASN A 788 2.11 -35.23 18.57
C ASN A 788 3.32 -34.70 19.39
N TYR A 789 4.21 -35.58 19.85
CA TYR A 789 5.38 -35.28 20.71
C TYR A 789 6.75 -35.36 19.97
N ASN A 790 7.77 -34.67 20.49
CA ASN A 790 9.23 -35.00 20.46
C ASN A 790 10.02 -33.83 21.15
N TYR A 791 11.14 -33.98 21.87
CA TYR A 791 12.04 -35.11 22.21
C TYR A 791 12.54 -34.99 23.70
N VAL A 792 13.48 -35.83 24.18
CA VAL A 792 13.95 -36.02 25.59
C VAL A 792 15.51 -35.93 25.62
N SER A 793 16.27 -35.43 26.63
CA SER A 793 16.39 -35.61 28.11
C SER A 793 17.31 -34.49 28.70
N THR A 794 17.76 -34.26 29.98
CA THR A 794 17.67 -34.75 31.41
C THR A 794 18.16 -33.55 32.31
N GLY A 795 18.44 -33.54 33.64
CA GLY A 795 18.41 -34.51 34.76
C GLY A 795 19.25 -34.07 36.02
N LEU A 796 19.08 -34.79 37.15
CA LEU A 796 19.94 -34.92 38.37
C LEU A 796 20.18 -33.76 39.41
N ASN A 797 19.72 -34.05 40.65
CA ASN A 797 20.32 -33.89 42.00
C ASN A 797 20.64 -32.53 42.71
N ASN A 798 19.85 -32.29 43.78
CA ASN A 798 19.83 -31.37 44.95
C ASN A 798 21.10 -30.74 45.63
N PRO A 799 20.94 -29.56 46.31
CA PRO A 799 21.86 -28.90 47.28
C PRO A 799 21.39 -28.96 48.78
N PRO A 800 22.18 -28.47 49.78
CA PRO A 800 21.61 -27.59 50.86
C PRO A 800 22.57 -26.59 51.61
N ASN A 801 21.98 -25.66 52.39
CA ASN A 801 22.46 -24.90 53.60
C ASN A 801 23.63 -23.86 53.50
N MET A 802 23.61 -22.60 54.02
CA MET A 802 23.14 -21.89 55.27
C MET A 802 24.23 -21.73 56.38
N PRO A 803 24.23 -20.72 57.31
CA PRO A 803 23.42 -19.47 57.46
C PRO A 803 24.24 -18.11 57.70
N PRO A 804 24.12 -17.26 58.78
CA PRO A 804 23.55 -15.87 58.68
C PRO A 804 24.28 -14.65 59.37
N ARG A 805 23.63 -13.44 59.33
CA ARG A 805 23.82 -12.14 60.10
C ARG A 805 24.70 -11.01 59.50
N ASP A 806 24.16 -9.80 59.24
CA ASP A 806 23.96 -8.54 60.06
C ASP A 806 25.22 -7.63 60.13
N LEU A 807 25.27 -6.32 59.79
CA LEU A 807 24.57 -5.12 60.34
C LEU A 807 24.79 -3.82 59.48
N ASN A 808 23.78 -2.91 59.40
CA ASN A 808 23.78 -1.41 59.17
C ASN A 808 24.58 -0.75 58.01
N ASP A 809 24.27 0.46 57.49
CA ASP A 809 23.31 1.56 57.83
C ASP A 809 22.74 2.27 56.56
N ARG A 810 21.65 3.05 56.71
CA ARG A 810 21.08 4.16 55.86
C ARG A 810 21.31 4.18 54.32
N SER A 811 20.31 4.41 53.45
CA SER A 811 19.14 5.32 53.61
C SER A 811 18.04 5.17 52.52
N GLN A 812 16.78 5.37 52.94
CA GLN A 812 15.54 5.70 52.16
C GLN A 812 15.11 4.83 50.95
N SER A 813 13.80 4.84 50.65
CA SER A 813 13.11 3.67 50.09
C SER A 813 12.19 3.91 48.88
N GLN A 814 12.05 2.84 48.09
CA GLN A 814 10.99 2.54 47.10
C GLN A 814 9.59 2.34 47.80
N PRO A 815 8.46 1.95 47.16
CA PRO A 815 8.29 1.36 45.81
C PRO A 815 7.02 1.69 44.97
N LEU A 816 6.95 1.03 43.80
CA LEU A 816 5.79 0.79 42.89
C LEU A 816 4.97 -0.44 43.41
N PRO A 817 4.09 -1.16 42.65
CA PRO A 817 3.33 -0.92 41.40
C PRO A 817 1.82 -1.40 41.46
N VAL A 818 1.17 -1.61 40.29
CA VAL A 818 -0.01 -2.50 39.99
C VAL A 818 -1.43 -1.85 39.99
N SER A 819 -2.44 -2.54 39.42
CA SER A 819 -3.59 -2.00 38.65
C SER A 819 -4.94 -2.76 38.79
N TYR A 820 -6.00 -2.26 38.11
CA TYR A 820 -7.41 -2.77 37.98
C TYR A 820 -8.35 -2.50 39.20
N THR A 821 -9.70 -2.34 39.13
CA THR A 821 -10.74 -2.47 38.06
C THR A 821 -12.03 -1.62 38.33
N TYR A 822 -12.99 -1.61 37.38
CA TYR A 822 -14.43 -1.15 37.32
C TYR A 822 -15.31 -1.19 38.61
N PRO A 823 -16.52 -0.51 38.72
CA PRO A 823 -17.63 -0.45 37.71
C PRO A 823 -18.66 0.75 37.67
N SER A 824 -19.60 0.73 36.69
CA SER A 824 -21.00 1.26 36.69
C SER A 824 -21.29 2.80 36.84
N SER A 825 -22.46 3.39 36.47
CA SER A 825 -23.59 3.08 35.54
C SER A 825 -24.59 4.28 35.37
N VAL A 826 -25.45 4.25 34.32
CA VAL A 826 -26.74 5.01 34.05
C VAL A 826 -26.75 6.56 33.82
N PRO A 827 -27.52 7.09 32.82
CA PRO A 827 -27.92 8.51 32.63
C PRO A 827 -29.40 8.74 33.12
N PRO A 828 -30.25 9.67 32.62
CA PRO A 828 -30.08 10.95 31.89
C PRO A 828 -30.78 12.16 32.58
N HIS A 829 -30.63 13.39 32.05
CA HIS A 829 -31.73 14.39 32.00
C HIS A 829 -31.48 15.53 30.98
N ASN A 830 -32.29 16.61 31.04
CA ASN A 830 -32.92 17.18 29.85
C ASN A 830 -33.49 18.62 30.08
N PHE A 831 -34.17 19.18 29.07
CA PHE A 831 -35.08 20.35 29.02
C PHE A 831 -34.53 21.80 28.85
N THR A 832 -35.07 22.45 27.80
CA THR A 832 -35.34 23.91 27.58
C THR A 832 -34.23 24.95 27.31
N GLY A 833 -34.47 25.79 26.28
CA GLY A 833 -33.81 27.09 26.01
C GLY A 833 -34.64 28.28 26.54
N PRO A 834 -34.82 29.44 25.82
CA PRO A 834 -34.51 29.74 24.42
C PRO A 834 -33.97 31.20 24.13
N GLN A 835 -33.96 31.60 22.84
CA GLN A 835 -34.08 32.98 22.26
C GLN A 835 -32.91 34.01 22.25
N ASN A 836 -32.68 34.55 21.03
CA ASN A 836 -32.51 35.97 20.63
C ASN A 836 -31.40 36.91 21.19
N LEU A 837 -30.48 37.33 20.29
CA LEU A 837 -30.20 38.73 19.80
C LEU A 837 -29.93 39.91 20.80
N PRO A 838 -29.32 41.07 20.41
CA PRO A 838 -28.56 41.45 19.19
C PRO A 838 -27.27 42.33 19.42
N ASN A 839 -26.59 42.68 18.31
CA ASN A 839 -25.93 43.96 17.96
C ASN A 839 -24.61 44.53 18.59
N MET A 840 -23.70 44.87 17.66
CA MET A 840 -22.85 46.08 17.50
C MET A 840 -21.83 46.60 18.56
N SER A 841 -20.59 46.77 18.04
CA SER A 841 -19.63 47.90 18.23
C SER A 841 -19.02 48.14 19.64
N LEU A 842 -17.91 48.86 19.89
CA LEU A 842 -17.09 49.89 19.20
C LEU A 842 -15.57 49.65 19.52
N GLN A 843 -14.60 49.80 18.59
CA GLN A 843 -13.76 51.00 18.30
C GLN A 843 -12.41 51.10 19.06
N VAL A 844 -11.43 51.82 18.44
CA VAL A 844 -10.23 52.54 18.97
C VAL A 844 -8.94 52.19 18.19
N ASP A 845 -8.08 53.19 17.97
CA ASP A 845 -7.14 53.32 16.83
C ASP A 845 -5.73 53.86 17.28
N PRO A 846 -4.88 54.64 16.54
CA PRO A 846 -3.51 54.19 16.24
C PRO A 846 -2.38 55.22 16.55
N ARG A 847 -1.14 54.89 16.14
CA ARG A 847 -0.05 55.83 15.72
C ARG A 847 0.79 55.18 14.61
N SER A 848 1.02 55.72 13.39
CA SER A 848 1.35 57.07 12.85
C SER A 848 2.86 57.42 12.95
N TYR A 849 3.61 57.87 11.94
CA TYR A 849 3.30 58.48 10.61
C TYR A 849 4.10 57.74 9.46
N ASN A 850 4.44 58.22 8.25
CA ASN A 850 4.41 59.54 7.57
C ASN A 850 4.43 59.45 6.01
N TYR A 851 4.46 60.59 5.32
CA TYR A 851 4.41 60.83 3.85
C TYR A 851 5.28 62.08 3.47
N PRO A 852 5.24 62.73 2.26
CA PRO A 852 4.51 62.52 0.98
C PRO A 852 5.39 61.76 -0.07
N ALA A 853 5.18 61.68 -1.40
CA ALA A 853 4.25 62.25 -2.41
C ALA A 853 4.03 61.20 -3.55
N SER A 854 3.49 61.41 -4.78
CA SER A 854 3.02 62.56 -5.59
C SER A 854 2.01 62.09 -6.68
N MET A 855 1.59 62.96 -7.61
CA MET A 855 0.61 62.76 -8.72
C MET A 855 0.86 63.86 -9.83
N PRO A 856 0.28 63.86 -11.07
CA PRO A 856 -1.08 63.40 -11.43
C PRO A 856 -1.38 62.77 -12.83
N GLN A 857 -2.48 62.00 -12.89
CA GLN A 857 -3.45 61.84 -14.02
C GLN A 857 -2.99 61.26 -15.39
N THR A 858 -3.85 60.64 -16.22
CA THR A 858 -5.32 60.72 -16.41
C THR A 858 -6.06 59.36 -16.45
N ASN A 859 -7.38 59.40 -16.17
CA ASN A 859 -8.42 58.35 -16.39
C ASN A 859 -9.24 58.75 -17.68
N PRO A 860 -10.29 58.06 -18.21
CA PRO A 860 -11.38 57.25 -17.60
C PRO A 860 -11.61 55.87 -18.31
N ARG A 861 -12.61 54.99 -18.06
CA ARG A 861 -13.66 54.66 -17.04
C ARG A 861 -14.00 53.15 -17.30
N HIS A 862 -14.21 52.24 -16.35
CA HIS A 862 -15.34 52.04 -15.41
C HIS A 862 -16.77 51.91 -16.04
N VAL A 863 -17.69 51.02 -15.60
CA VAL A 863 -17.67 49.75 -14.81
C VAL A 863 -19.10 49.13 -14.69
N TYR A 864 -19.27 47.91 -14.14
CA TYR A 864 -20.53 47.24 -13.69
C TYR A 864 -21.56 46.77 -14.76
N SER A 865 -22.48 45.80 -14.52
CA SER A 865 -22.66 44.78 -13.43
C SER A 865 -23.59 43.61 -13.88
N HIS A 866 -23.70 42.54 -13.07
CA HIS A 866 -24.59 41.37 -13.28
C HIS A 866 -26.08 41.61 -12.93
N SER A 867 -26.99 40.80 -13.48
CA SER A 867 -28.04 40.06 -12.73
C SER A 867 -28.80 39.04 -13.64
N GLN A 868 -29.71 38.23 -13.07
CA GLN A 868 -30.33 37.03 -13.67
C GLN A 868 -31.79 37.22 -14.12
N GLN A 869 -32.30 36.43 -15.09
CA GLN A 869 -33.40 35.44 -14.93
C GLN A 869 -34.00 34.94 -16.28
N TYR A 870 -34.60 33.74 -16.24
CA TYR A 870 -35.47 33.09 -17.26
C TYR A 870 -36.98 33.37 -16.94
N PRO A 871 -38.02 32.98 -17.74
CA PRO A 871 -38.04 32.04 -18.88
C PRO A 871 -38.89 32.43 -20.14
N SER A 872 -38.77 31.59 -21.18
CA SER A 872 -39.77 31.18 -22.20
C SER A 872 -40.99 32.06 -22.55
N TYR A 873 -41.12 32.43 -23.84
CA TYR A 873 -42.15 31.93 -24.78
C TYR A 873 -41.76 32.33 -26.24
N GLY A 874 -42.40 31.77 -27.28
CA GLY A 874 -41.92 31.86 -28.67
C GLY A 874 -42.91 32.42 -29.70
N VAL A 875 -42.55 32.28 -30.99
CA VAL A 875 -43.30 32.63 -32.22
C VAL A 875 -43.37 34.14 -32.55
N GLN A 876 -42.73 34.57 -33.67
CA GLN A 876 -43.42 34.82 -34.96
C GLN A 876 -42.40 35.08 -36.11
N GLN A 877 -42.83 35.57 -37.27
CA GLN A 877 -42.16 35.41 -38.58
C GLN A 877 -41.62 36.70 -39.24
N GLN A 878 -40.75 36.44 -40.22
CA GLN A 878 -40.19 37.28 -41.30
C GLN A 878 -41.20 38.21 -42.04
N PRO A 879 -40.74 39.19 -42.85
CA PRO A 879 -40.71 38.95 -44.32
C PRO A 879 -39.64 39.69 -45.19
N HIS A 880 -39.09 38.92 -46.15
CA HIS A 880 -38.76 39.29 -47.56
C HIS A 880 -37.66 40.32 -47.89
N ASN A 881 -37.04 40.33 -49.09
CA ASN A 881 -37.38 39.77 -50.43
C ASN A 881 -36.09 39.40 -51.21
N GLY A 882 -36.02 38.55 -52.26
CA GLY A 882 -36.96 37.59 -52.88
C GLY A 882 -36.59 37.20 -54.34
N GLY A 883 -36.82 35.95 -54.75
CA GLY A 883 -36.52 35.37 -56.09
C GLY A 883 -35.08 34.81 -56.24
N GLY A 884 -34.80 33.63 -56.83
CA GLY A 884 -35.59 32.53 -57.43
C GLY A 884 -34.65 31.32 -57.71
N LEU A 885 -35.00 30.20 -58.36
CA LEU A 885 -36.27 29.75 -58.96
C LEU A 885 -36.39 28.18 -58.91
N TYR A 886 -36.61 27.44 -60.01
CA TYR A 886 -36.87 25.98 -60.09
C TYR A 886 -36.32 25.37 -61.43
N GLN A 887 -36.21 24.05 -61.75
CA GLN A 887 -36.81 22.77 -61.25
C GLN A 887 -35.86 21.52 -61.55
N PRO A 888 -36.22 20.19 -61.51
CA PRO A 888 -35.60 19.26 -60.52
C PRO A 888 -35.15 17.81 -60.96
N GLN A 889 -34.50 17.07 -60.02
CA GLN A 889 -34.61 15.60 -59.71
C GLN A 889 -34.37 14.49 -60.79
N PRO A 890 -34.39 13.15 -60.50
CA PRO A 890 -34.43 12.38 -59.23
C PRO A 890 -33.35 11.24 -59.10
N GLN A 891 -33.44 10.39 -58.05
CA GLN A 891 -32.83 9.03 -57.96
C GLN A 891 -33.72 7.96 -58.67
N PRO A 892 -33.22 6.74 -59.00
CA PRO A 892 -33.49 5.55 -58.16
C PRO A 892 -32.39 4.43 -58.21
N GLN A 893 -32.73 3.20 -57.79
CA GLN A 893 -31.83 2.04 -57.53
C GLN A 893 -31.79 0.94 -58.64
N ARG A 894 -30.88 -0.04 -58.44
CA ARG A 894 -30.89 -1.50 -58.82
C ARG A 894 -30.17 -2.02 -60.09
N SER A 895 -29.11 -2.81 -59.80
CA SER A 895 -28.88 -4.22 -60.24
C SER A 895 -28.33 -4.60 -61.64
N THR A 896 -27.56 -5.71 -61.66
CA THR A 896 -27.11 -6.54 -62.82
C THR A 896 -26.10 -5.91 -63.81
N GLN A 897 -25.41 -6.66 -64.70
CA GLN A 897 -24.66 -7.94 -64.61
C GLN A 897 -23.77 -8.11 -65.87
N SER A 898 -22.55 -8.63 -65.74
CA SER A 898 -21.64 -9.24 -66.76
C SER A 898 -21.66 -8.82 -68.26
N GLY A 899 -20.49 -8.55 -68.86
CA GLY A 899 -20.16 -9.15 -70.18
C GLY A 899 -19.23 -8.43 -71.19
N TYR A 900 -17.98 -8.92 -71.29
CA TYR A 900 -17.14 -9.12 -72.50
C TYR A 900 -16.76 -7.99 -73.50
N GLY A 901 -15.47 -7.93 -73.87
CA GLY A 901 -14.93 -7.12 -74.99
C GLY A 901 -13.42 -7.32 -75.27
N ARG A 902 -13.08 -8.24 -76.19
CA ARG A 902 -11.72 -8.65 -76.67
C ARG A 902 -10.75 -7.50 -77.05
N SER A 903 -9.46 -7.54 -76.64
CA SER A 903 -8.24 -8.04 -77.39
C SER A 903 -7.68 -7.06 -78.45
N THR A 904 -6.38 -6.98 -78.82
CA THR A 904 -5.40 -8.06 -79.18
C THR A 904 -3.89 -7.67 -79.13
N TYR A 905 -3.02 -8.61 -78.71
CA TYR A 905 -1.65 -8.92 -79.24
C TYR A 905 -0.50 -7.86 -79.10
N ASN A 906 0.80 -8.18 -78.95
CA ASN A 906 1.59 -9.42 -78.70
C ASN A 906 3.01 -9.02 -78.17
N GLY A 907 3.85 -9.83 -77.50
CA GLY A 907 3.74 -11.20 -76.95
C GLY A 907 5.10 -11.80 -76.49
N ASN A 908 5.06 -13.01 -75.90
CA ASN A 908 6.18 -13.96 -75.60
C ASN A 908 7.22 -13.58 -74.49
N ASN A 909 7.77 -14.51 -73.69
CA ASN A 909 7.58 -15.98 -73.61
C ASN A 909 7.69 -16.60 -72.18
N GLN A 910 7.48 -17.93 -72.09
CA GLN A 910 7.26 -18.78 -70.89
C GLN A 910 8.56 -19.14 -70.09
N TYR A 911 8.54 -19.75 -68.89
CA TYR A 911 8.22 -21.19 -68.63
C TYR A 911 7.71 -21.52 -67.20
N TYR A 912 6.56 -22.24 -67.13
CA TYR A 912 6.15 -23.40 -66.28
C TYR A 912 6.44 -23.52 -64.75
N ASN A 913 5.70 -24.31 -63.93
CA ASN A 913 4.25 -24.64 -63.79
C ASN A 913 3.98 -25.58 -62.56
N ASN A 914 2.80 -25.47 -61.92
CA ASN A 914 1.84 -26.48 -61.35
C ASN A 914 2.24 -27.97 -61.05
N ASN A 915 1.55 -28.84 -60.27
CA ASN A 915 0.21 -28.95 -59.59
C ASN A 915 0.35 -30.03 -58.45
N ALA A 916 -0.37 -30.06 -57.30
CA ALA A 916 -1.79 -30.31 -56.96
C ALA A 916 -2.29 -31.80 -56.85
N SER A 917 -2.73 -32.19 -55.64
CA SER A 917 -3.81 -33.17 -55.26
C SER A 917 -3.67 -34.71 -55.37
N SER A 918 -3.81 -35.46 -54.26
CA SER A 918 -4.80 -36.58 -54.06
C SER A 918 -4.74 -37.42 -52.74
N GLN A 919 -5.91 -37.55 -52.07
CA GLN A 919 -6.51 -38.72 -51.32
C GLN A 919 -5.81 -39.58 -50.21
N GLN A 920 -6.40 -39.50 -48.99
CA GLN A 920 -6.95 -40.57 -48.09
C GLN A 920 -6.12 -41.60 -47.25
N GLN A 921 -6.60 -41.74 -45.99
CA GLN A 921 -6.77 -42.93 -45.09
C GLN A 921 -5.80 -43.24 -43.89
N SER A 922 -6.44 -43.37 -42.71
CA SER A 922 -6.16 -44.19 -41.49
C SER A 922 -4.88 -44.06 -40.63
N GLY A 923 -5.08 -43.86 -39.30
CA GLY A 923 -4.33 -44.59 -38.23
C GLY A 923 -3.48 -43.81 -37.20
N PRO A 924 -3.81 -43.82 -35.88
CA PRO A 924 -2.93 -43.46 -34.74
C PRO A 924 -2.13 -44.70 -34.21
N PRO A 925 -1.24 -44.68 -33.15
CA PRO A 925 -1.16 -43.75 -31.99
C PRO A 925 0.25 -43.40 -31.41
N TYR A 926 0.27 -42.72 -30.25
CA TYR A 926 1.45 -42.44 -29.38
C TYR A 926 1.97 -43.67 -28.59
N PRO A 927 3.21 -43.62 -28.05
CA PRO A 927 3.36 -43.70 -26.58
C PRO A 927 4.47 -42.79 -25.95
N ARG A 928 4.81 -43.04 -24.67
CA ARG A 928 5.61 -42.21 -23.72
C ARG A 928 7.05 -42.77 -23.42
N PRO A 929 7.90 -42.08 -22.63
CA PRO A 929 9.36 -42.36 -22.52
C PRO A 929 9.79 -43.24 -21.30
N PRO A 930 11.09 -43.63 -21.21
CA PRO A 930 11.69 -44.33 -20.06
C PRO A 930 12.65 -43.48 -19.18
N TYR A 931 12.89 -43.96 -17.95
CA TYR A 931 13.96 -43.55 -17.01
C TYR A 931 15.03 -44.67 -16.88
N SER A 932 16.28 -44.36 -16.48
CA SER A 932 17.02 -44.99 -15.34
C SER A 932 18.57 -44.93 -15.40
N ILE A 933 19.16 -44.43 -14.29
CA ILE A 933 20.39 -44.82 -13.55
C ILE A 933 21.37 -45.84 -14.18
N PRO A 934 22.71 -45.60 -14.12
CA PRO A 934 23.56 -46.49 -13.30
C PRO A 934 24.74 -45.84 -12.53
N THR A 935 25.06 -46.43 -11.36
CA THR A 935 26.33 -46.46 -10.60
C THR A 935 26.40 -47.87 -9.95
N PRO A 936 27.54 -48.40 -9.41
CA PRO A 936 28.75 -47.73 -8.90
C PRO A 936 30.09 -48.43 -9.30
N ASP A 937 31.10 -48.30 -8.41
CA ASP A 937 32.38 -49.02 -8.30
C ASP A 937 33.50 -48.75 -9.33
N SER A 938 34.78 -48.97 -9.00
CA SER A 938 35.57 -48.56 -7.81
C SER A 938 37.07 -48.81 -8.12
N TYR A 939 37.99 -47.92 -7.74
CA TYR A 939 39.43 -48.26 -7.56
C TYR A 939 40.17 -47.18 -6.73
N GLN A 940 41.41 -47.47 -6.34
CA GLN A 940 42.03 -46.95 -5.11
C GLN A 940 43.10 -45.86 -5.33
N GLY A 941 43.23 -44.97 -4.35
CA GLY A 941 44.52 -44.73 -3.68
C GLY A 941 45.27 -43.43 -4.00
N GLY A 942 45.74 -42.75 -2.93
CA GLY A 942 46.86 -41.80 -3.02
C GLY A 942 46.59 -40.36 -2.55
N GLY A 943 46.75 -40.13 -1.25
CA GLY A 943 47.36 -38.88 -0.75
C GLY A 943 48.69 -39.24 -0.04
N PRO A 944 49.35 -38.32 0.69
CA PRO A 944 48.96 -36.93 0.97
C PRO A 944 50.15 -35.93 0.83
N ALA A 945 50.00 -34.74 1.43
CA ALA A 945 51.02 -33.74 1.73
C ALA A 945 51.61 -32.92 0.56
N GLY A 946 51.99 -31.68 0.86
CA GLY A 946 52.66 -30.74 -0.03
C GLY A 946 53.75 -29.96 0.70
N TYR A 947 54.39 -28.99 0.05
CA TYR A 947 55.35 -28.09 0.70
C TYR A 947 55.39 -26.70 0.06
N TYR A 948 55.94 -25.75 0.82
CA TYR A 948 56.16 -24.35 0.47
C TYR A 948 57.15 -24.12 -0.70
N LYS A 949 57.00 -22.95 -1.36
CA LYS A 949 57.96 -21.80 -1.43
C LYS A 949 58.30 -21.25 -2.83
N ASN A 950 58.33 -19.92 -2.90
CA ASN A 950 59.07 -19.02 -3.80
C ASN A 950 59.00 -19.25 -5.34
N GLN A 951 58.33 -18.32 -6.03
CA GLN A 951 58.95 -17.03 -6.38
C GLN A 951 57.91 -15.91 -6.27
#